data_AF-A0AAD0WJ17-F1
#
_entry.id   AF-A0AAD0WJ17-F1
#
_cell.length_a   1.000
_cell.length_b   1.000
_cell.length_c   1.000
_cell.angle_alpha   90.00
_cell.angle_beta   90.00
_cell.angle_gamma   90.00
#
_symmetry.space_group_name_H-M   'P 1'
#
loop_
_entity.id
_entity.type
_entity.pdbx_description
1 polymer ?
#
loop_
_entity_poly.entity_id
_entity_poly.type
_entity_poly.pdbx_seq_one_letter_code
_entity_poly.pdbx_strand_id
1 'polypeptide(L)'
;MSGRLAALGYSREQIRKLKQESLSGVAKYHAPLTRHGFTHTDICRISRRWQSLRMVAKNYPKLIAALPDLTRTHIVDIARQRSGDLALEALLPVATALAAAPLRLRASQIAIIAQCGERPAILALHRLRRKLTGAPLNLTPQQVVAIAANTGGKQALGAITTQLPILRAAPYELNTEQVVAIASNNGGKPALEAVKAQLLELRAAPYELSPEQVVAIASNNGGKPALEAVKAQLLELRAAPYELSTEQVVAIASNNGGKQALEAVKAQLLELRAAPYELSTEQVVAIASNNGGKPALEAVKALLLALRAAPYELSTEQVVAIASNNGGKQALEAVKALLLELRAAPYELSTGQVVAIASNGGGRQALEAVREQLLALRAVPYELSTEQVVVIANSIGGKQALEAVKVQLPVLRAAPYELNTEQVVAVASNKGGKQALEAVGAQLLALRAVPYELTTAQVVAIASNDGGKQALEAVGAQLLVLRAVPYELTTAQVVAIASNDGGKQTLEVAGAQLLALRAVPYELSTEQVVAIASNNGGKQALEAVKTQLLALRTAPYELSTEQVVAIASNNGGKQALEAVKAQLPALRAAPYELSTEQVVAIASNNGGKQALEAVKAQLLVLRAAPYGLSTAQVVAIAANNGGKQALEAVRALLPVLRVAPYELSTTRVVSIACIGGRQALEAIKTHMPALRQAPYSLSHERVVAIVCIGGRSALEAARHGLPVRDIRRIRNRKTSDATLPAPVLGPTPQELVAVLHFFRTHQQPRQAFVDALTAFQTTRRALLRLLSSAGVTEIEALGGMIPDAAERWQRLLGRLGIRPATDTVVTSPDPMQGFAQSLERSLMSSGTTEQSASPSQHRWPAGTAKTPESARHRLDNAAQPPMQWPDQLVWSQRRRCTASSQTPPPGAASVPANLQWGARAQRTSSRLQPELRPMPARVVPASAQPSPLGDLEFGLPDPGTPTAADLALDLDWLLQLLDL
;
A
#
# COMPACT_ATOMS: atom_id res chain seq x y z
N MET A 1 57.71 -0.62 9.55
CA MET A 1 56.41 -0.09 10.04
C MET A 1 55.33 -1.16 10.16
N SER A 2 55.13 -2.03 9.16
CA SER A 2 54.14 -3.13 9.24
C SER A 2 54.33 -4.06 10.46
N GLY A 3 55.59 -4.42 10.79
CA GLY A 3 55.88 -5.21 12.01
C GLY A 3 55.50 -4.49 13.31
N ARG A 4 55.60 -3.15 13.35
CA ARG A 4 55.19 -2.34 14.51
C ARG A 4 53.68 -2.29 14.69
N LEU A 5 52.91 -2.33 13.59
CA LEU A 5 51.45 -2.42 13.65
C LEU A 5 50.98 -3.84 14.00
N ALA A 6 51.67 -4.88 13.52
CA ALA A 6 51.40 -6.26 13.95
C ALA A 6 51.60 -6.41 15.47
N ALA A 7 52.64 -5.80 16.03
CA ALA A 7 52.88 -5.75 17.48
C ALA A 7 51.80 -4.97 18.26
N LEU A 8 51.06 -4.07 17.60
CA LEU A 8 49.90 -3.36 18.18
C LEU A 8 48.57 -4.11 17.97
N GLY A 9 48.62 -5.37 17.50
CA GLY A 9 47.45 -6.24 17.36
C GLY A 9 46.67 -6.06 16.04
N TYR A 10 47.21 -5.37 15.04
CA TYR A 10 46.56 -5.28 13.71
C TYR A 10 46.76 -6.57 12.91
N SER A 11 45.69 -7.07 12.29
CA SER A 11 45.77 -8.26 11.44
C SER A 11 46.51 -7.97 10.12
N ARG A 12 47.07 -9.02 9.50
CA ARG A 12 47.73 -8.89 8.18
C ARG A 12 46.80 -8.26 7.13
N GLU A 13 45.52 -8.63 7.14
CA GLU A 13 44.52 -8.11 6.22
C GLU A 13 44.18 -6.63 6.48
N GLN A 14 44.16 -6.20 7.75
CA GLN A 14 44.01 -4.79 8.11
C GLN A 14 45.20 -3.98 7.62
N ILE A 15 46.42 -4.45 7.87
CA ILE A 15 47.66 -3.77 7.45
C ILE A 15 47.71 -3.64 5.91
N ARG A 16 47.32 -4.69 5.18
CA ARG A 16 47.27 -4.68 3.70
C ARG A 16 46.29 -3.65 3.14
N LYS A 17 45.19 -3.38 3.85
CA LYS A 17 44.16 -2.38 3.46
C LYS A 17 44.55 -0.94 3.79
N LEU A 18 45.59 -0.71 4.59
CA LEU A 18 46.08 0.62 4.94
C LEU A 18 46.98 1.20 3.84
N LYS A 19 46.86 2.50 3.58
CA LYS A 19 47.80 3.21 2.71
C LYS A 19 49.16 3.32 3.39
N GLN A 20 50.23 3.17 2.62
CA GLN A 20 51.61 3.20 3.12
C GLN A 20 51.92 4.50 3.91
N GLU A 21 51.46 5.64 3.41
CA GLU A 21 51.58 6.96 4.05
C GLU A 21 50.86 7.08 5.40
N SER A 22 49.86 6.23 5.65
CA SER A 22 49.03 6.29 6.87
C SER A 22 49.55 5.37 7.98
N LEU A 23 50.49 4.46 7.68
CA LEU A 23 51.01 3.48 8.63
C LEU A 23 51.71 4.13 9.83
N SER A 24 52.51 5.17 9.59
CA SER A 24 53.19 5.93 10.64
C SER A 24 52.21 6.70 11.53
N GLY A 25 51.16 7.28 10.93
CA GLY A 25 50.08 7.97 11.63
C GLY A 25 49.26 7.02 12.50
N VAL A 26 48.90 5.84 11.99
CA VAL A 26 48.20 4.80 12.75
C VAL A 26 49.02 4.38 13.96
N ALA A 27 50.31 4.07 13.79
CA ALA A 27 51.17 3.68 14.90
C ALA A 27 51.32 4.81 15.95
N LYS A 28 51.41 6.07 15.51
CA LYS A 28 51.55 7.24 16.39
C LYS A 28 50.28 7.54 17.20
N TYR A 29 49.11 7.39 16.60
CA TYR A 29 47.83 7.76 17.23
C TYR A 29 47.04 6.57 17.79
N HIS A 30 47.57 5.34 17.68
CA HIS A 30 46.92 4.12 18.19
C HIS A 30 46.58 4.22 19.69
N ALA A 31 47.57 4.44 20.55
CA ALA A 31 47.35 4.45 22.00
C ALA A 31 46.39 5.57 22.48
N PRO A 32 46.48 6.82 21.97
CA PRO A 32 45.48 7.84 22.28
C PRO A 32 44.05 7.45 21.87
N LEU A 33 43.87 6.83 20.69
CA LEU A 33 42.55 6.47 20.18
C LEU A 33 41.96 5.26 20.92
N THR A 34 42.74 4.24 21.23
CA THR A 34 42.28 3.08 22.00
C THR A 34 41.90 3.48 23.43
N ARG A 35 42.62 4.44 24.04
CA ARG A 35 42.25 5.02 25.34
C ARG A 35 40.87 5.69 25.34
N HIS A 36 40.44 6.20 24.19
CA HIS A 36 39.10 6.77 24.00
C HIS A 36 38.04 5.74 23.56
N GLY A 37 38.41 4.46 23.49
CA GLY A 37 37.52 3.34 23.14
C GLY A 37 37.31 3.14 21.65
N PHE A 38 38.20 3.65 20.78
CA PHE A 38 38.17 3.32 19.35
C PHE A 38 38.79 1.95 19.10
N THR A 39 38.13 1.12 18.29
CA THR A 39 38.61 -0.22 17.91
C THR A 39 39.68 -0.15 16.81
N HIS A 40 40.43 -1.25 16.60
CA HIS A 40 41.35 -1.36 15.46
C HIS A 40 40.65 -1.12 14.12
N THR A 41 39.41 -1.59 14.00
CA THR A 41 38.56 -1.38 12.81
C THR A 41 38.21 0.10 12.61
N ASP A 42 37.86 0.81 13.68
CA ASP A 42 37.58 2.24 13.63
C ASP A 42 38.80 3.04 13.19
N ILE A 43 39.96 2.74 13.79
CA ILE A 43 41.23 3.37 13.43
C ILE A 43 41.57 3.10 11.96
N CYS A 44 41.38 1.87 11.47
CA CYS A 44 41.54 1.53 10.05
C CYS A 44 40.54 2.23 9.11
N ARG A 45 39.33 2.56 9.58
CA ARG A 45 38.35 3.32 8.79
C ARG A 45 38.75 4.78 8.66
N ILE A 46 39.20 5.39 9.76
CA ILE A 46 39.64 6.80 9.79
C ILE A 46 40.96 6.97 9.02
N SER A 47 41.87 6.00 9.13
CA SER A 47 43.23 6.06 8.55
C SER A 47 43.30 6.21 7.03
N ARG A 48 42.19 6.04 6.30
CA ARG A 48 42.10 6.40 4.88
C ARG A 48 42.51 7.86 4.62
N ARG A 49 42.40 8.71 5.65
CA ARG A 49 42.92 10.09 5.72
C ARG A 49 43.68 10.28 7.03
N TRP A 50 45.01 10.29 6.97
CA TRP A 50 45.83 10.40 8.17
C TRP A 50 45.65 11.73 8.92
N GLN A 51 45.24 12.81 8.23
CA GLN A 51 44.89 14.08 8.86
C GLN A 51 43.70 13.95 9.82
N SER A 52 42.70 13.14 9.44
CA SER A 52 41.51 12.88 10.26
C SER A 52 41.85 12.07 11.51
N LEU A 53 42.79 11.12 11.42
CA LEU A 53 43.32 10.42 12.60
C LEU A 53 43.93 11.39 13.61
N ARG A 54 44.80 12.29 13.13
CA ARG A 54 45.41 13.33 13.97
C ARG A 54 44.35 14.23 14.60
N MET A 55 43.34 14.63 13.82
CA MET A 55 42.28 15.52 14.26
C MET A 55 41.44 14.90 15.38
N VAL A 56 40.99 13.65 15.22
CA VAL A 56 40.21 12.92 16.21
C VAL A 56 41.05 12.68 17.46
N ALA A 57 42.27 12.16 17.32
CA ALA A 57 43.12 11.83 18.47
C ALA A 57 43.43 13.04 19.37
N LYS A 58 43.57 14.24 18.78
CA LYS A 58 43.88 15.46 19.54
C LYS A 58 42.67 16.15 20.15
N ASN A 59 41.49 16.05 19.52
CA ASN A 59 40.34 16.89 19.88
C ASN A 59 39.11 16.10 20.32
N TYR A 60 39.21 14.77 20.45
CA TYR A 60 38.10 13.94 20.92
C TYR A 60 37.46 14.45 22.24
N PRO A 61 38.21 14.80 23.30
CA PRO A 61 37.59 15.32 24.52
C PRO A 61 36.80 16.62 24.29
N LYS A 62 37.30 17.51 23.43
CA LYS A 62 36.62 18.78 23.09
C LYS A 62 35.35 18.55 22.28
N LEU A 63 35.35 17.57 21.36
CA LEU A 63 34.18 17.21 20.57
C LEU A 63 33.06 16.65 21.44
N ILE A 64 33.39 15.75 22.37
CA ILE A 64 32.41 15.17 23.30
C ILE A 64 31.92 16.22 24.31
N ALA A 65 32.78 17.12 24.78
CA ALA A 65 32.37 18.21 25.64
C ALA A 65 31.37 19.16 24.95
N ALA A 66 31.56 19.44 23.65
CA ALA A 66 30.66 20.30 22.88
C ALA A 66 29.37 19.60 22.45
N LEU A 67 29.40 18.28 22.22
CA LEU A 67 28.26 17.45 21.87
C LEU A 67 28.31 16.13 22.66
N PRO A 68 27.75 16.10 23.89
CA PRO A 68 27.80 14.91 24.74
C PRO A 68 27.20 13.66 24.09
N ASP A 69 26.14 13.83 23.30
CA ASP A 69 25.43 12.73 22.63
C ASP A 69 26.09 12.27 21.31
N LEU A 70 27.27 12.80 20.96
CA LEU A 70 27.99 12.42 19.74
C LEU A 70 28.70 11.08 19.92
N THR A 71 28.16 10.02 19.33
CA THR A 71 28.74 8.67 19.40
C THR A 71 30.08 8.54 18.65
N ARG A 72 30.88 7.53 19.05
CA ARG A 72 32.14 7.18 18.35
C ARG A 72 31.89 6.84 16.88
N THR A 73 30.78 6.15 16.59
CA THR A 73 30.40 5.78 15.22
C THR A 73 30.16 7.01 14.35
N HIS A 74 29.47 8.04 14.86
CA HIS A 74 29.32 9.32 14.16
C HIS A 74 30.69 9.95 13.85
N ILE A 75 31.61 9.98 14.82
CA ILE A 75 32.95 10.56 14.62
C ILE A 75 33.73 9.81 13.55
N VAL A 76 33.72 8.47 13.58
CA VAL A 76 34.35 7.63 12.55
C VAL A 76 33.76 7.93 11.17
N ASP A 77 32.45 8.09 11.10
CA ASP A 77 31.73 8.29 9.84
C ASP A 77 31.90 9.68 9.23
N ILE A 78 32.14 10.71 10.03
CA ILE A 78 32.58 12.04 9.59
C ILE A 78 34.06 11.97 9.18
N ALA A 79 34.91 11.41 10.04
CA ALA A 79 36.36 11.40 9.86
C ALA A 79 36.81 10.61 8.62
N ARG A 80 36.08 9.57 8.22
CA ARG A 80 36.41 8.77 7.02
C ARG A 80 36.16 9.50 5.69
N GLN A 81 35.44 10.63 5.70
CA GLN A 81 35.09 11.37 4.48
C GLN A 81 36.31 12.12 3.90
N ARG A 82 36.19 12.59 2.64
CA ARG A 82 37.29 13.27 1.93
C ARG A 82 37.86 14.46 2.69
N SER A 83 36.99 15.23 3.35
CA SER A 83 37.31 16.45 4.11
C SER A 83 36.92 16.31 5.60
N GLY A 84 36.98 15.08 6.14
CA GLY A 84 36.46 14.74 7.46
C GLY A 84 37.20 15.42 8.62
N ASP A 85 38.51 15.61 8.49
CA ASP A 85 39.33 16.40 9.41
C ASP A 85 38.85 17.85 9.50
N LEU A 86 38.64 18.49 8.35
CA LEU A 86 38.15 19.85 8.26
C LEU A 86 36.72 19.98 8.82
N ALA A 87 35.86 18.97 8.56
CA ALA A 87 34.50 18.95 9.08
C ALA A 87 34.47 18.86 10.61
N LEU A 88 35.29 17.98 11.20
CA LEU A 88 35.43 17.86 12.66
C LEU A 88 36.03 19.12 13.28
N GLU A 89 37.03 19.72 12.64
CA GLU A 89 37.60 21.00 13.09
C GLU A 89 36.54 22.11 13.10
N ALA A 90 35.70 22.18 12.07
CA ALA A 90 34.65 23.17 11.96
C ALA A 90 33.53 23.02 13.00
N LEU A 91 33.31 21.81 13.53
CA LEU A 91 32.31 21.56 14.57
C LEU A 91 32.71 22.19 15.91
N LEU A 92 34.00 22.17 16.27
CA LEU A 92 34.48 22.64 17.57
C LEU A 92 33.93 24.03 17.97
N PRO A 93 33.99 25.08 17.13
CA PRO A 93 33.50 26.40 17.50
C PRO A 93 31.98 26.61 17.39
N VAL A 94 31.24 25.72 16.72
CA VAL A 94 29.82 25.98 16.35
C VAL A 94 28.83 24.96 16.86
N ALA A 95 29.27 23.81 17.34
CA ALA A 95 28.41 22.68 17.66
C ALA A 95 27.38 23.00 18.76
N THR A 96 27.81 23.65 19.85
CA THR A 96 26.90 24.08 20.94
C THR A 96 25.84 25.06 20.43
N ALA A 97 26.23 25.98 19.54
CA ALA A 97 25.31 26.95 18.94
C ALA A 97 24.33 26.33 17.93
N LEU A 98 24.68 25.21 17.30
CA LEU A 98 23.76 24.45 16.43
C LEU A 98 22.78 23.60 17.25
N ALA A 99 23.20 23.12 18.43
CA ALA A 99 22.35 22.43 19.39
C ALA A 99 21.41 23.37 20.16
N ALA A 100 21.71 24.67 20.18
CA ALA A 100 20.87 25.70 20.77
C ALA A 100 19.82 26.26 19.78
N ALA A 101 18.97 27.17 20.26
CA ALA A 101 18.02 27.90 19.43
C ALA A 101 18.76 28.74 18.34
N PRO A 102 18.15 28.94 17.15
CA PRO A 102 16.79 28.57 16.75
C PRO A 102 16.63 27.16 16.17
N LEU A 103 17.72 26.43 15.89
CA LEU A 103 17.66 25.14 15.19
C LEU A 103 17.49 23.94 16.12
N ARG A 104 18.07 23.97 17.33
CA ARG A 104 17.98 22.86 18.31
C ARG A 104 18.34 21.50 17.71
N LEU A 105 19.43 21.43 16.94
CA LEU A 105 19.83 20.21 16.24
C LEU A 105 20.37 19.15 17.20
N ARG A 106 19.94 17.90 17.03
CA ARG A 106 20.51 16.76 17.75
C ARG A 106 21.92 16.44 17.25
N ALA A 107 22.75 15.82 18.09
CA ALA A 107 24.11 15.41 17.72
C ALA A 107 24.14 14.53 16.45
N SER A 108 23.15 13.65 16.28
CA SER A 108 23.00 12.83 15.06
C SER A 108 22.71 13.66 13.80
N GLN A 109 21.87 14.70 13.90
CA GLN A 109 21.59 15.60 12.77
C GLN A 109 22.83 16.42 12.39
N ILE A 110 23.55 16.93 13.38
CA ILE A 110 24.82 17.65 13.17
C ILE A 110 25.85 16.73 12.52
N ALA A 111 25.92 15.47 12.96
CA ALA A 111 26.83 14.48 12.39
C ALA A 111 26.55 14.18 10.91
N ILE A 112 25.27 14.03 10.53
CA ILE A 112 24.86 13.81 9.13
C ILE A 112 25.26 15.02 8.27
N ILE A 113 25.01 16.24 8.72
CA ILE A 113 25.39 17.46 7.99
C ILE A 113 26.91 17.54 7.83
N ALA A 114 27.67 17.22 8.88
CA ALA A 114 29.13 17.21 8.83
C ALA A 114 29.67 16.14 7.87
N GLN A 115 29.01 15.00 7.79
CA GLN A 115 29.37 13.90 6.90
C GLN A 115 29.14 14.23 5.42
N CYS A 116 28.01 14.87 5.09
CA CYS A 116 27.59 15.10 3.71
C CYS A 116 27.99 16.47 3.14
N GLY A 117 27.96 17.52 3.98
CA GLY A 117 28.16 18.90 3.56
C GLY A 117 29.61 19.41 3.69
N GLU A 118 30.50 18.63 4.31
CA GLU A 118 31.89 18.99 4.63
C GLU A 118 32.00 20.27 5.49
N ARG A 119 33.22 20.72 5.82
CA ARG A 119 33.50 21.98 6.57
C ARG A 119 32.67 23.18 6.11
N PRO A 120 32.53 23.46 4.80
CA PRO A 120 31.86 24.67 4.35
C PRO A 120 30.35 24.69 4.65
N ALA A 121 29.66 23.54 4.69
CA ALA A 121 28.23 23.50 4.96
C ALA A 121 27.91 23.74 6.44
N ILE A 122 28.70 23.18 7.37
CA ILE A 122 28.51 23.37 8.82
C ILE A 122 28.63 24.86 9.17
N LEU A 123 29.67 25.52 8.65
CA LEU A 123 29.89 26.95 8.89
C LEU A 123 28.81 27.82 8.23
N ALA A 124 28.38 27.47 7.00
CA ALA A 124 27.31 28.18 6.32
C ALA A 124 25.98 28.04 7.08
N LEU A 125 25.65 26.84 7.54
CA LEU A 125 24.47 26.56 8.36
C LEU A 125 24.48 27.39 9.64
N HIS A 126 25.60 27.36 10.38
CA HIS A 126 25.75 28.17 11.57
C HIS A 126 25.52 29.65 11.25
N ARG A 127 26.13 30.18 10.18
CA ARG A 127 26.01 31.59 9.81
C ARG A 127 24.58 31.98 9.38
N LEU A 128 23.87 31.09 8.68
CA LEU A 128 22.55 31.35 8.11
C LEU A 128 21.38 30.97 9.02
N ARG A 129 21.61 30.26 10.14
CA ARG A 129 20.56 29.68 11.00
C ARG A 129 19.37 30.61 11.30
N ARG A 130 19.64 31.86 11.71
CA ARG A 130 18.60 32.84 12.04
C ARG A 130 17.83 33.32 10.81
N LYS A 131 18.51 33.47 9.67
CA LYS A 131 17.89 33.87 8.41
C LYS A 131 16.99 32.78 7.87
N LEU A 132 17.40 31.51 7.99
CA LEU A 132 16.65 30.36 7.50
C LEU A 132 15.34 30.14 8.29
N THR A 133 15.39 30.26 9.61
CA THR A 133 14.22 30.05 10.48
C THR A 133 13.35 31.29 10.63
N GLY A 134 13.86 32.47 10.28
CA GLY A 134 13.13 33.74 10.35
C GLY A 134 12.42 34.10 9.05
N ALA A 135 11.58 35.15 9.12
CA ALA A 135 10.93 35.71 7.95
C ALA A 135 11.96 36.25 6.93
N PRO A 136 11.70 36.13 5.61
CA PRO A 136 10.50 35.56 4.97
C PRO A 136 10.58 34.04 4.72
N LEU A 137 11.64 33.35 5.15
CA LEU A 137 11.91 31.96 4.79
C LEU A 137 11.15 30.96 5.66
N ASN A 138 11.06 31.20 6.97
CA ASN A 138 10.30 30.40 7.95
C ASN A 138 10.54 28.88 7.83
N LEU A 139 11.76 28.47 7.51
CA LEU A 139 12.09 27.05 7.36
C LEU A 139 12.14 26.37 8.72
N THR A 140 11.58 25.17 8.80
CA THR A 140 11.68 24.36 10.01
C THR A 140 13.11 23.83 10.16
N PRO A 141 13.57 23.52 11.40
CA PRO A 141 14.87 22.89 11.58
C PRO A 141 15.05 21.59 10.78
N GLN A 142 13.97 20.82 10.61
CA GLN A 142 13.97 19.60 9.81
C GLN A 142 14.21 19.89 8.32
N GLN A 143 13.54 20.89 7.76
CA GLN A 143 13.76 21.32 6.38
C GLN A 143 15.19 21.82 6.18
N VAL A 144 15.72 22.59 7.14
CA VAL A 144 17.11 23.08 7.09
C VAL A 144 18.11 21.93 7.11
N VAL A 145 17.89 20.92 7.95
CA VAL A 145 18.73 19.71 7.98
C VAL A 145 18.66 18.96 6.64
N ALA A 146 17.46 18.77 6.08
CA ALA A 146 17.28 18.09 4.79
C ALA A 146 18.07 18.77 3.66
N ILE A 147 18.10 20.10 3.61
CA ILE A 147 18.87 20.87 2.62
C ILE A 147 20.39 20.75 2.87
N ALA A 148 20.79 20.87 4.14
CA ALA A 148 22.20 20.90 4.52
C ALA A 148 22.89 19.52 4.43
N ALA A 149 22.13 18.43 4.63
CA ALA A 149 22.59 17.05 4.71
C ALA A 149 22.93 16.40 3.36
N ASN A 150 23.32 17.19 2.36
CA ASN A 150 23.59 16.73 0.99
C ASN A 150 24.96 17.21 0.49
N THR A 151 25.49 16.51 -0.51
CA THR A 151 26.71 16.95 -1.21
C THR A 151 26.41 18.28 -1.89
N GLY A 152 27.15 19.34 -1.52
CA GLY A 152 26.87 20.70 -1.96
C GLY A 152 25.88 21.46 -1.06
N GLY A 153 25.59 20.97 0.14
CA GLY A 153 24.67 21.60 1.10
C GLY A 153 24.94 23.08 1.38
N LYS A 154 26.21 23.51 1.43
CA LYS A 154 26.57 24.96 1.51
C LYS A 154 25.92 25.76 0.39
N GLN A 155 26.02 25.26 -0.85
CA GLN A 155 25.52 25.93 -2.03
C GLN A 155 23.99 25.94 -2.05
N ALA A 156 23.37 24.81 -1.65
CA ALA A 156 21.92 24.71 -1.54
C ALA A 156 21.35 25.66 -0.47
N LEU A 157 21.97 25.72 0.72
CA LEU A 157 21.61 26.68 1.77
C LEU A 157 21.77 28.14 1.32
N GLY A 158 22.82 28.44 0.55
CA GLY A 158 22.98 29.77 -0.04
C GLY A 158 21.87 30.10 -1.03
N ALA A 159 21.65 29.19 -1.99
CA ALA A 159 20.66 29.38 -3.05
C ALA A 159 19.22 29.47 -2.52
N ILE A 160 18.83 28.65 -1.54
CA ILE A 160 17.47 28.69 -1.01
C ILE A 160 17.16 30.03 -0.33
N THR A 161 18.17 30.67 0.29
CA THR A 161 17.96 31.98 0.95
C THR A 161 17.65 33.11 -0.02
N THR A 162 18.02 32.96 -1.29
CA THR A 162 17.76 33.96 -2.34
C THR A 162 16.59 33.54 -3.23
N GLN A 163 16.43 32.25 -3.50
CA GLN A 163 15.47 31.76 -4.49
C GLN A 163 14.10 31.41 -3.89
N LEU A 164 14.01 31.02 -2.61
CA LEU A 164 12.72 30.67 -2.00
C LEU A 164 11.68 31.82 -2.07
N PRO A 165 12.01 33.08 -1.74
CA PRO A 165 11.04 34.17 -1.88
C PRO A 165 10.64 34.43 -3.33
N ILE A 166 11.58 34.28 -4.27
CA ILE A 166 11.35 34.51 -5.70
C ILE A 166 10.43 33.45 -6.29
N LEU A 167 10.69 32.17 -5.97
CA LEU A 167 9.92 31.04 -6.49
C LEU A 167 8.52 30.96 -5.87
N ARG A 168 8.31 31.53 -4.69
CA ARG A 168 6.98 31.66 -4.06
C ARG A 168 6.15 32.79 -4.64
N ALA A 169 6.80 33.82 -5.18
CA ALA A 169 6.11 34.97 -5.77
C ALA A 169 5.65 34.66 -7.20
N ALA A 170 4.71 35.46 -7.70
CA ALA A 170 4.40 35.49 -9.12
C ALA A 170 5.67 35.83 -9.92
N PRO A 171 5.90 35.18 -11.09
CA PRO A 171 4.98 34.29 -11.81
C PRO A 171 5.14 32.77 -11.49
N TYR A 172 5.96 32.39 -10.51
CA TYR A 172 6.32 30.98 -10.26
C TYR A 172 5.35 30.27 -9.32
N GLU A 173 4.91 30.94 -8.25
CA GLU A 173 3.87 30.47 -7.31
C GLU A 173 4.10 29.09 -6.68
N LEU A 174 5.36 28.66 -6.56
CA LEU A 174 5.71 27.41 -5.88
C LEU A 174 5.54 27.56 -4.37
N ASN A 175 5.10 26.52 -3.68
CA ASN A 175 5.01 26.53 -2.23
C ASN A 175 6.38 26.24 -1.56
N THR A 176 6.49 26.52 -0.26
CA THR A 176 7.74 26.32 0.48
C THR A 176 8.22 24.87 0.44
N GLU A 177 7.31 23.90 0.52
CA GLU A 177 7.64 22.48 0.54
C GLU A 177 8.22 22.01 -0.80
N GLN A 178 7.65 22.45 -1.92
CA GLN A 178 8.13 22.19 -3.27
C GLN A 178 9.56 22.71 -3.46
N VAL A 179 9.83 23.95 -3.04
CA VAL A 179 11.17 24.55 -3.14
C VAL A 179 12.17 23.82 -2.23
N VAL A 180 11.76 23.45 -1.00
CA VAL A 180 12.60 22.66 -0.09
C VAL A 180 12.89 21.28 -0.67
N ALA A 181 11.91 20.62 -1.30
CA ALA A 181 12.09 19.31 -1.94
C ALA A 181 13.15 19.38 -3.06
N ILE A 182 13.09 20.40 -3.92
CA ILE A 182 14.10 20.63 -4.97
C ILE A 182 15.49 20.84 -4.34
N ALA A 183 15.57 21.65 -3.28
CA ALA A 183 16.82 21.98 -2.61
C ALA A 183 17.45 20.82 -1.82
N SER A 184 16.66 19.83 -1.40
CA SER A 184 17.06 18.76 -0.48
C SER A 184 17.71 17.54 -1.15
N ASN A 185 18.40 17.77 -2.27
CA ASN A 185 19.06 16.72 -3.06
C ASN A 185 20.54 17.06 -3.34
N ASN A 186 21.33 16.07 -3.76
CA ASN A 186 22.67 16.35 -4.26
C ASN A 186 22.55 17.19 -5.53
N GLY A 187 23.16 18.38 -5.52
CA GLY A 187 22.96 19.37 -6.58
C GLY A 187 21.67 20.19 -6.43
N GLY A 188 21.15 20.39 -5.21
CA GLY A 188 19.97 21.21 -4.97
C GLY A 188 20.07 22.65 -5.51
N LYS A 189 21.24 23.30 -5.41
CA LYS A 189 21.45 24.63 -6.01
C LYS A 189 21.21 24.63 -7.53
N PRO A 190 21.91 23.83 -8.34
CA PRO A 190 21.69 23.83 -9.78
C PRO A 190 20.26 23.39 -10.15
N ALA A 191 19.60 22.54 -9.36
CA ALA A 191 18.19 22.19 -9.57
C ALA A 191 17.26 23.40 -9.37
N LEU A 192 17.43 24.16 -8.28
CA LEU A 192 16.66 25.39 -8.04
C LEU A 192 16.88 26.44 -9.14
N GLU A 193 18.13 26.61 -9.59
CA GLU A 193 18.47 27.52 -10.69
C GLU A 193 17.83 27.09 -12.01
N ALA A 194 17.79 25.78 -12.30
CA ALA A 194 17.14 25.24 -13.49
C ALA A 194 15.62 25.44 -13.45
N VAL A 195 14.97 25.16 -12.31
CA VAL A 195 13.52 25.41 -12.14
C VAL A 195 13.22 26.90 -12.35
N LYS A 196 13.98 27.80 -11.72
CA LYS A 196 13.81 29.24 -11.93
C LYS A 196 13.96 29.63 -13.41
N ALA A 197 14.92 29.04 -14.11
CA ALA A 197 15.19 29.39 -15.51
C ALA A 197 14.16 28.80 -16.50
N GLN A 198 13.58 27.63 -16.20
CA GLN A 198 12.84 26.84 -17.18
C GLN A 198 11.36 26.64 -16.85
N LEU A 199 10.90 26.89 -15.61
CA LEU A 199 9.52 26.59 -15.20
C LEU A 199 8.48 27.25 -16.11
N LEU A 200 8.63 28.54 -16.41
CA LEU A 200 7.65 29.28 -17.21
C LEU A 200 7.57 28.78 -18.65
N GLU A 201 8.72 28.43 -19.23
CA GLU A 201 8.80 27.90 -20.58
C GLU A 201 8.22 26.48 -20.66
N LEU A 202 8.53 25.63 -19.67
CA LEU A 202 7.98 24.27 -19.60
C LEU A 202 6.47 24.24 -19.35
N ARG A 203 5.91 25.28 -18.74
CA ARG A 203 4.46 25.45 -18.56
C ARG A 203 3.76 25.94 -19.82
N ALA A 204 4.46 26.64 -20.70
CA ALA A 204 3.90 27.17 -21.94
C ALA A 204 3.85 26.11 -23.04
N ALA A 205 3.05 26.38 -24.08
CA ALA A 205 3.14 25.62 -25.32
C ALA A 205 4.56 25.74 -25.91
N PRO A 206 5.15 24.66 -26.44
CA PRO A 206 4.52 23.36 -26.75
C PRO A 206 4.63 22.27 -25.65
N TYR A 207 5.19 22.60 -24.48
CA TYR A 207 5.53 21.60 -23.45
C TYR A 207 4.38 21.31 -22.47
N GLU A 208 3.65 22.34 -22.04
CA GLU A 208 2.43 22.23 -21.23
C GLU A 208 2.56 21.41 -19.93
N LEU A 209 3.74 21.42 -19.31
CA LEU A 209 3.96 20.76 -18.01
C LEU A 209 3.33 21.56 -16.87
N SER A 210 2.68 20.87 -15.93
CA SER A 210 2.24 21.47 -14.67
C SER A 210 3.44 21.83 -13.75
N PRO A 211 3.29 22.83 -12.86
CA PRO A 211 4.28 23.12 -11.83
C PRO A 211 4.67 21.88 -11.03
N GLU A 212 3.70 21.03 -10.70
CA GLU A 212 3.88 19.79 -9.94
C GLU A 212 4.79 18.80 -10.68
N GLN A 213 4.59 18.63 -12.00
CA GLN A 213 5.43 17.76 -12.83
C GLN A 213 6.88 18.30 -12.90
N VAL A 214 7.06 19.61 -13.07
CA VAL A 214 8.40 20.22 -13.09
C VAL A 214 9.11 20.06 -11.74
N VAL A 215 8.38 20.27 -10.64
CA VAL A 215 8.91 20.04 -9.28
C VAL A 215 9.27 18.57 -9.08
N ALA A 216 8.44 17.62 -9.52
CA ALA A 216 8.72 16.19 -9.40
C ALA A 216 10.00 15.78 -10.12
N ILE A 217 10.22 16.29 -11.35
CA ILE A 217 11.46 16.05 -12.11
C ILE A 217 12.67 16.65 -11.38
N ALA A 218 12.53 17.88 -10.88
CA ALA A 218 13.62 18.62 -10.24
C ALA A 218 13.99 18.11 -8.84
N SER A 219 13.08 17.44 -8.14
CA SER A 219 13.23 17.01 -6.74
C SER A 219 13.98 15.70 -6.56
N ASN A 220 14.92 15.40 -7.46
CA ASN A 220 15.74 14.19 -7.45
C ASN A 220 17.23 14.52 -7.59
N ASN A 221 18.12 13.57 -7.26
CA ASN A 221 19.54 13.71 -7.55
C ASN A 221 19.75 13.81 -9.07
N GLY A 222 20.34 14.91 -9.52
CA GLY A 222 20.42 15.24 -10.95
C GLY A 222 19.14 15.85 -11.52
N GLY A 223 18.33 16.54 -10.70
CA GLY A 223 17.10 17.22 -11.17
C GLY A 223 17.34 18.22 -12.30
N LYS A 224 18.42 19.02 -12.26
CA LYS A 224 18.81 19.91 -13.37
C LYS A 224 18.99 19.15 -14.70
N PRO A 225 19.90 18.16 -14.80
CA PRO A 225 20.06 17.44 -16.06
C PRO A 225 18.81 16.67 -16.49
N ALA A 226 17.94 16.25 -15.55
CA ALA A 226 16.65 15.65 -15.88
C ALA A 226 15.69 16.66 -16.53
N LEU A 227 15.57 17.87 -15.98
CA LEU A 227 14.77 18.96 -16.58
C LEU A 227 15.27 19.34 -17.97
N GLU A 228 16.59 19.48 -18.13
CA GLU A 228 17.20 19.79 -19.43
C GLU A 228 16.95 18.68 -20.46
N ALA A 229 16.96 17.41 -20.04
CA ALA A 229 16.65 16.29 -20.91
C ALA A 229 15.17 16.27 -21.31
N VAL A 230 14.24 16.50 -20.37
CA VAL A 230 12.80 16.62 -20.67
C VAL A 230 12.57 17.75 -21.66
N LYS A 231 13.13 18.93 -21.41
CA LYS A 231 13.02 20.07 -22.33
C LYS A 231 13.52 19.71 -23.72
N ALA A 232 14.66 19.02 -23.83
CA ALA A 232 15.27 18.68 -25.11
C ALA A 232 14.54 17.55 -25.87
N GLN A 233 13.88 16.63 -25.16
CA GLN A 233 13.41 15.36 -25.75
C GLN A 233 11.89 15.17 -25.70
N LEU A 234 11.13 15.94 -24.91
CA LEU A 234 9.70 15.72 -24.71
C LEU A 234 8.90 15.72 -26.01
N LEU A 235 9.13 16.70 -26.89
CA LEU A 235 8.38 16.81 -28.15
C LEU A 235 8.68 15.65 -29.10
N GLU A 236 9.94 15.22 -29.17
CA GLU A 236 10.35 14.08 -30.00
C GLU A 236 9.79 12.77 -29.45
N LEU A 237 9.82 12.57 -28.13
CA LEU A 237 9.27 11.37 -27.49
C LEU A 237 7.75 11.28 -27.60
N ARG A 238 7.04 12.41 -27.70
CA ARG A 238 5.59 12.46 -27.98
C ARG A 238 5.24 12.17 -29.42
N ALA A 239 6.16 12.42 -30.35
CA ALA A 239 5.94 12.19 -31.77
C ALA A 239 6.19 10.73 -32.17
N ALA A 240 5.71 10.34 -33.35
CA ALA A 240 6.11 9.09 -33.99
C ALA A 240 7.63 9.10 -34.22
N PRO A 241 8.33 7.96 -33.99
CA PRO A 241 7.80 6.62 -33.75
C PRO A 241 7.63 6.23 -32.26
N TYR A 242 7.88 7.14 -31.31
CA TYR A 242 7.92 6.82 -29.89
C TYR A 242 6.56 6.87 -29.21
N GLU A 243 5.74 7.88 -29.53
CA GLU A 243 4.33 8.02 -29.09
C GLU A 243 4.14 7.96 -27.56
N LEU A 244 5.10 8.46 -26.78
CA LEU A 244 4.98 8.54 -25.32
C LEU A 244 4.08 9.71 -24.92
N SER A 245 3.20 9.49 -23.94
CA SER A 245 2.48 10.58 -23.28
C SER A 245 3.41 11.45 -22.44
N THR A 246 3.00 12.70 -22.20
CA THR A 246 3.69 13.62 -21.30
C THR A 246 3.88 13.01 -19.91
N GLU A 247 2.86 12.33 -19.40
CA GLU A 247 2.85 11.66 -18.10
C GLU A 247 3.92 10.55 -18.04
N GLN A 248 4.05 9.74 -19.10
CA GLN A 248 5.08 8.70 -19.18
C GLN A 248 6.49 9.30 -19.19
N VAL A 249 6.72 10.37 -19.96
CA VAL A 249 8.03 11.05 -19.99
C VAL A 249 8.36 11.65 -18.61
N VAL A 250 7.39 12.28 -17.96
CA VAL A 250 7.56 12.82 -16.60
C VAL A 250 7.84 11.69 -15.60
N ALA A 251 7.15 10.56 -15.67
CA ALA A 251 7.37 9.42 -14.79
C ALA A 251 8.79 8.85 -14.91
N ILE A 252 9.31 8.72 -16.14
CA ILE A 252 10.70 8.29 -16.39
C ILE A 252 11.70 9.31 -15.81
N ALA A 253 11.45 10.60 -16.04
CA ALA A 253 12.34 11.69 -15.63
C ALA A 253 12.36 11.95 -14.12
N SER A 254 11.26 11.67 -13.42
CA SER A 254 11.05 11.97 -11.99
C SER A 254 11.72 10.96 -11.05
N ASN A 255 12.91 10.49 -11.40
CA ASN A 255 13.69 9.52 -10.66
C ASN A 255 15.17 9.91 -10.61
N ASN A 256 15.94 9.35 -9.66
CA ASN A 256 17.38 9.55 -9.64
C ASN A 256 18.02 8.99 -10.92
N GLY A 257 18.70 9.86 -11.66
CA GLY A 257 19.22 9.52 -12.99
C GLY A 257 18.16 9.55 -14.10
N GLY A 258 17.05 10.29 -13.94
CA GLY A 258 15.97 10.41 -14.92
C GLY A 258 16.43 10.79 -16.33
N LYS A 259 17.43 11.69 -16.47
CA LYS A 259 18.09 11.96 -17.76
C LYS A 259 18.59 10.67 -18.45
N GLN A 260 19.30 9.83 -17.69
CA GLN A 260 19.86 8.60 -18.22
C GLN A 260 18.77 7.60 -18.59
N ALA A 261 17.68 7.54 -17.83
CA ALA A 261 16.53 6.70 -18.15
C ALA A 261 15.83 7.17 -19.43
N LEU A 262 15.61 8.48 -19.61
CA LEU A 262 15.06 9.05 -20.85
C LEU A 262 15.92 8.75 -22.07
N GLU A 263 17.23 8.99 -21.97
CA GLU A 263 18.17 8.68 -23.07
C GLU A 263 18.17 7.19 -23.42
N ALA A 264 18.05 6.30 -22.43
CA ALA A 264 17.96 4.87 -22.65
C ALA A 264 16.63 4.45 -23.29
N VAL A 265 15.50 5.00 -22.86
CA VAL A 265 14.19 4.76 -23.47
C VAL A 265 14.22 5.21 -24.93
N LYS A 266 14.69 6.42 -25.20
CA LYS A 266 14.84 6.93 -26.57
C LYS A 266 15.70 6.00 -27.43
N ALA A 267 16.81 5.49 -26.88
CA ALA A 267 17.72 4.63 -27.63
C ALA A 267 17.20 3.20 -27.84
N GLN A 268 16.35 2.67 -26.95
CA GLN A 268 16.04 1.23 -26.90
C GLN A 268 14.55 0.90 -27.10
N LEU A 269 13.63 1.87 -27.01
CA LEU A 269 12.18 1.61 -27.03
C LEU A 269 11.74 0.86 -28.30
N LEU A 270 12.19 1.30 -29.48
CA LEU A 270 11.80 0.68 -30.75
C LEU A 270 12.31 -0.75 -30.88
N GLU A 271 13.54 -1.01 -30.43
CA GLU A 271 14.13 -2.35 -30.45
C GLU A 271 13.44 -3.28 -29.46
N LEU A 272 13.12 -2.79 -28.26
CA LEU A 272 12.41 -3.57 -27.23
C LEU A 272 10.96 -3.89 -27.62
N ARG A 273 10.32 -3.04 -28.44
CA ARG A 273 8.99 -3.30 -29.01
C ARG A 273 9.03 -4.32 -30.15
N ALA A 274 10.14 -4.42 -30.86
CA ALA A 274 10.30 -5.34 -31.98
C ALA A 274 10.61 -6.78 -31.52
N ALA A 275 10.42 -7.73 -32.43
CA ALA A 275 10.94 -9.08 -32.25
C ALA A 275 12.48 -9.04 -32.11
N PRO A 276 13.09 -9.83 -31.20
CA PRO A 276 12.48 -10.93 -30.44
C PRO A 276 11.94 -10.55 -29.04
N TYR A 277 11.97 -9.27 -28.66
CA TYR A 277 11.64 -8.84 -27.29
C TYR A 277 10.14 -8.63 -27.06
N GLU A 278 9.46 -8.00 -28.02
CA GLU A 278 7.98 -7.83 -28.05
C GLU A 278 7.39 -7.18 -26.78
N LEU A 279 8.13 -6.26 -26.15
CA LEU A 279 7.63 -5.50 -24.99
C LEU A 279 6.66 -4.40 -25.41
N SER A 280 5.63 -4.17 -24.60
CA SER A 280 4.75 -3.01 -24.79
C SER A 280 5.45 -1.71 -24.37
N THR A 281 4.97 -0.58 -24.90
CA THR A 281 5.45 0.75 -24.49
C THR A 281 5.29 0.95 -22.98
N GLU A 282 4.16 0.52 -22.41
CA GLU A 282 3.87 0.59 -20.98
C GLU A 282 4.85 -0.24 -20.16
N GLN A 283 5.23 -1.43 -20.63
CA GLN A 283 6.21 -2.28 -19.95
C GLN A 283 7.59 -1.61 -19.95
N VAL A 284 8.04 -1.05 -21.07
CA VAL A 284 9.31 -0.32 -21.15
C VAL A 284 9.29 0.91 -20.23
N VAL A 285 8.21 1.67 -20.23
CA VAL A 285 8.04 2.83 -19.33
C VAL A 285 8.04 2.40 -17.87
N ALA A 286 7.37 1.30 -17.50
CA ALA A 286 7.35 0.78 -16.14
C ALA A 286 8.75 0.39 -15.64
N ILE A 287 9.55 -0.26 -16.49
CA ILE A 287 10.96 -0.59 -16.18
C ILE A 287 11.80 0.68 -16.01
N ALA A 288 11.61 1.66 -16.88
CA ALA A 288 12.39 2.89 -16.91
C ALA A 288 12.03 3.88 -15.78
N SER A 289 10.80 3.84 -15.27
CA SER A 289 10.25 4.78 -14.29
C SER A 289 10.65 4.47 -12.85
N ASN A 290 11.90 4.04 -12.65
CA ASN A 290 12.46 3.67 -11.36
C ASN A 290 13.88 4.22 -11.21
N ASN A 291 14.38 4.30 -9.97
CA ASN A 291 15.79 4.64 -9.74
C ASN A 291 16.69 3.58 -10.38
N GLY A 292 17.53 4.01 -11.33
CA GLY A 292 18.31 3.09 -12.14
C GLY A 292 17.51 2.44 -13.29
N GLY A 293 16.51 3.13 -13.85
CA GLY A 293 15.76 2.66 -15.02
C GLY A 293 16.64 2.29 -16.22
N LYS A 294 17.67 3.10 -16.56
CA LYS A 294 18.64 2.76 -17.62
C LYS A 294 19.30 1.38 -17.42
N PRO A 295 20.01 1.12 -16.30
CA PRO A 295 20.61 -0.20 -16.10
C PRO A 295 19.57 -1.33 -16.02
N ALA A 296 18.31 -1.05 -15.60
CA ALA A 296 17.25 -2.05 -15.62
C ALA A 296 16.83 -2.41 -17.07
N LEU A 297 16.65 -1.42 -17.95
CA LEU A 297 16.38 -1.64 -19.38
C LEU A 297 17.51 -2.42 -20.06
N GLU A 298 18.76 -2.03 -19.82
CA GLU A 298 19.93 -2.74 -20.35
C GLU A 298 19.99 -4.20 -19.86
N ALA A 299 19.58 -4.46 -18.62
CA ALA A 299 19.52 -5.81 -18.06
C ALA A 299 18.37 -6.64 -18.66
N VAL A 300 17.20 -6.03 -18.87
CA VAL A 300 16.07 -6.69 -19.57
C VAL A 300 16.49 -7.07 -20.97
N LYS A 301 17.07 -6.13 -21.73
CA LYS A 301 17.60 -6.40 -23.07
C LYS A 301 18.61 -7.56 -23.06
N ALA A 302 19.51 -7.59 -22.08
CA ALA A 302 20.54 -8.63 -22.00
C ALA A 302 20.03 -10.00 -21.52
N LEU A 303 18.97 -10.05 -20.71
CA LEU A 303 18.57 -11.25 -19.97
C LEU A 303 17.19 -11.81 -20.34
N LEU A 304 16.29 -11.03 -20.96
CA LEU A 304 14.90 -11.44 -21.20
C LEU A 304 14.80 -12.78 -21.94
N LEU A 305 15.49 -12.90 -23.08
CA LEU A 305 15.43 -14.12 -23.90
C LEU A 305 16.01 -15.34 -23.16
N ALA A 306 17.11 -15.14 -22.42
CA ALA A 306 17.72 -16.20 -21.63
C ALA A 306 16.84 -16.66 -20.47
N LEU A 307 16.09 -15.75 -19.85
CA LEU A 307 15.16 -16.05 -18.76
C LEU A 307 13.85 -16.67 -19.25
N ARG A 308 13.43 -16.39 -20.49
CA ARG A 308 12.29 -17.06 -21.14
C ARG A 308 12.61 -18.49 -21.56
N ALA A 309 13.86 -18.77 -21.90
CA ALA A 309 14.31 -20.09 -22.32
C ALA A 309 14.46 -21.06 -21.13
N ALA A 310 14.47 -22.36 -21.44
CA ALA A 310 14.90 -23.39 -20.50
C ALA A 310 16.34 -23.11 -20.03
N PRO A 311 16.67 -23.32 -18.74
CA PRO A 311 15.85 -23.96 -17.69
C PRO A 311 15.00 -22.99 -16.84
N TYR A 312 14.95 -21.69 -17.17
CA TYR A 312 14.31 -20.67 -16.32
C TYR A 312 12.81 -20.53 -16.56
N GLU A 313 12.39 -20.53 -17.83
CA GLU A 313 10.98 -20.55 -18.26
C GLU A 313 10.11 -19.43 -17.65
N LEU A 314 10.69 -18.25 -17.44
CA LEU A 314 9.95 -17.09 -16.95
C LEU A 314 9.12 -16.46 -18.07
N SER A 315 7.92 -15.99 -17.74
CA SER A 315 7.12 -15.19 -18.67
C SER A 315 7.70 -13.78 -18.84
N THR A 316 7.37 -13.12 -19.95
CA THR A 316 7.74 -11.72 -20.18
C THR A 316 7.24 -10.82 -19.05
N GLU A 317 6.01 -11.03 -18.60
CA GLU A 317 5.39 -10.29 -17.50
C GLU A 317 6.14 -10.49 -16.18
N GLN A 318 6.61 -11.71 -15.89
CA GLN A 318 7.42 -11.97 -14.70
C GLN A 318 8.75 -11.23 -14.76
N VAL A 319 9.43 -11.24 -15.90
CA VAL A 319 10.70 -10.50 -16.09
C VAL A 319 10.47 -8.99 -15.95
N VAL A 320 9.40 -8.46 -16.56
CA VAL A 320 9.01 -7.05 -16.43
C VAL A 320 8.69 -6.70 -14.98
N ALA A 321 7.95 -7.54 -14.25
CA ALA A 321 7.65 -7.32 -12.83
C ALA A 321 8.91 -7.28 -11.96
N ILE A 322 9.89 -8.16 -12.19
CA ILE A 322 11.18 -8.13 -11.49
C ILE A 322 11.96 -6.85 -11.83
N ALA A 323 11.95 -6.44 -13.09
CA ALA A 323 12.71 -5.29 -13.58
C ALA A 323 12.10 -3.92 -13.19
N SER A 324 10.78 -3.86 -13.01
CA SER A 324 10.01 -2.62 -12.77
C SER A 324 10.05 -2.15 -11.31
N ASN A 325 11.23 -2.26 -10.70
CA ASN A 325 11.47 -1.93 -9.31
C ASN A 325 12.84 -1.25 -9.14
N ASN A 326 13.00 -0.49 -8.06
CA ASN A 326 14.30 0.07 -7.68
C ASN A 326 15.34 -1.06 -7.55
N GLY A 327 16.38 -1.01 -8.38
CA GLY A 327 17.40 -2.06 -8.46
C GLY A 327 17.01 -3.26 -9.32
N GLY A 328 16.04 -3.13 -10.24
CA GLY A 328 15.56 -4.21 -11.12
C GLY A 328 16.66 -4.99 -11.84
N LYS A 329 17.72 -4.32 -12.33
CA LYS A 329 18.93 -4.99 -12.86
C LYS A 329 19.49 -6.04 -11.90
N GLN A 330 19.66 -5.63 -10.64
CA GLN A 330 20.24 -6.49 -9.61
C GLN A 330 19.30 -7.65 -9.27
N ALA A 331 18.00 -7.41 -9.26
CA ALA A 331 17.01 -8.45 -9.05
C ALA A 331 17.01 -9.48 -10.19
N LEU A 332 17.07 -9.05 -11.45
CA LEU A 332 17.18 -9.94 -12.61
C LEU A 332 18.47 -10.79 -12.58
N GLU A 333 19.61 -10.17 -12.29
CA GLU A 333 20.90 -10.88 -12.14
C GLU A 333 20.82 -11.91 -11.01
N ALA A 334 20.16 -11.59 -9.90
CA ALA A 334 19.98 -12.50 -8.77
C ALA A 334 19.02 -13.65 -9.09
N VAL A 335 17.91 -13.38 -9.78
CA VAL A 335 16.99 -14.43 -10.24
C VAL A 335 17.70 -15.39 -11.19
N LYS A 336 18.46 -14.87 -12.15
CA LYS A 336 19.28 -15.72 -13.04
C LYS A 336 20.28 -16.58 -12.26
N ALA A 337 20.89 -16.03 -11.22
CA ALA A 337 21.88 -16.75 -10.43
C ALA A 337 21.27 -17.79 -9.47
N LEU A 338 20.11 -17.49 -8.88
CA LEU A 338 19.58 -18.23 -7.72
C LEU A 338 18.31 -19.03 -8.00
N LEU A 339 17.57 -18.79 -9.09
CA LEU A 339 16.27 -19.43 -9.32
C LEU A 339 16.35 -20.96 -9.27
N LEU A 340 17.34 -21.55 -9.95
CA LEU A 340 17.47 -23.01 -10.02
C LEU A 340 17.90 -23.61 -8.68
N GLU A 341 18.80 -22.93 -7.95
CA GLU A 341 19.22 -23.33 -6.60
C GLU A 341 18.03 -23.32 -5.63
N LEU A 342 17.24 -22.25 -5.65
CA LEU A 342 16.09 -22.07 -4.77
C LEU A 342 14.92 -23.02 -5.09
N ARG A 343 14.80 -23.48 -6.33
CA ARG A 343 13.82 -24.50 -6.73
C ARG A 343 14.22 -25.91 -6.29
N ALA A 344 15.51 -26.16 -6.14
CA ALA A 344 16.02 -27.46 -5.75
C ALA A 344 15.94 -27.68 -4.24
N ALA A 345 16.03 -28.95 -3.82
CA ALA A 345 16.26 -29.28 -2.42
C ALA A 345 17.59 -28.66 -1.96
N PRO A 346 17.66 -28.11 -0.73
CA PRO A 346 16.68 -28.21 0.35
C PRO A 346 15.65 -27.06 0.44
N TYR A 347 15.64 -26.12 -0.53
CA TYR A 347 14.83 -24.91 -0.47
C TYR A 347 13.40 -25.12 -1.00
N GLU A 348 13.26 -25.81 -2.13
CA GLU A 348 11.98 -26.23 -2.74
C GLU A 348 10.98 -25.07 -2.99
N LEU A 349 11.48 -23.87 -3.30
CA LEU A 349 10.64 -22.73 -3.66
C LEU A 349 10.08 -22.89 -5.07
N SER A 350 8.82 -22.55 -5.26
CA SER A 350 8.23 -22.43 -6.59
C SER A 350 8.80 -21.22 -7.34
N THR A 351 8.78 -21.28 -8.68
CA THR A 351 9.15 -20.14 -9.54
C THR A 351 8.33 -18.89 -9.17
N GLY A 352 7.03 -19.05 -8.89
CA GLY A 352 6.15 -17.95 -8.49
C GLY A 352 6.60 -17.27 -7.20
N GLN A 353 7.05 -18.04 -6.19
CA GLN A 353 7.55 -17.48 -4.93
C GLN A 353 8.87 -16.72 -5.14
N VAL A 354 9.80 -17.26 -5.94
CA VAL A 354 11.07 -16.58 -6.26
C VAL A 354 10.81 -15.27 -7.00
N VAL A 355 9.90 -15.28 -7.99
CA VAL A 355 9.49 -14.07 -8.72
C VAL A 355 8.86 -13.05 -7.75
N ALA A 356 7.93 -13.47 -6.89
CA ALA A 356 7.29 -12.56 -5.92
C ALA A 356 8.32 -11.88 -5.01
N ILE A 357 9.25 -12.63 -4.43
CA ILE A 357 10.34 -12.08 -3.59
C ILE A 357 11.21 -11.09 -4.39
N ALA A 358 11.51 -11.42 -5.65
CA ALA A 358 12.35 -10.59 -6.52
C ALA A 358 11.66 -9.32 -7.03
N SER A 359 10.33 -9.33 -7.18
CA SER A 359 9.49 -8.24 -7.71
C SER A 359 9.22 -7.12 -6.71
N ASN A 360 10.19 -6.82 -5.84
CA ASN A 360 10.12 -5.77 -4.84
C ASN A 360 11.39 -4.91 -4.86
N GLY A 361 11.29 -3.68 -4.35
CA GLY A 361 12.46 -2.84 -4.08
C GLY A 361 13.46 -3.55 -3.17
N GLY A 362 14.65 -3.86 -3.70
CA GLY A 362 15.66 -4.66 -3.00
C GLY A 362 15.55 -6.19 -3.19
N GLY A 363 14.81 -6.68 -4.19
CA GLY A 363 14.56 -8.11 -4.43
C GLY A 363 15.80 -9.01 -4.44
N ARG A 364 16.93 -8.55 -4.98
CA ARG A 364 18.22 -9.27 -4.87
C ARG A 364 18.60 -9.60 -3.43
N GLN A 365 18.48 -8.61 -2.55
CA GLN A 365 18.85 -8.78 -1.14
C GLN A 365 17.88 -9.73 -0.43
N ALA A 366 16.59 -9.65 -0.77
CA ALA A 366 15.60 -10.57 -0.22
C ALA A 366 15.88 -12.02 -0.66
N LEU A 367 16.19 -12.26 -1.94
CA LEU A 367 16.57 -13.59 -2.44
C LEU A 367 17.84 -14.13 -1.78
N GLU A 368 18.90 -13.32 -1.69
CA GLU A 368 20.14 -13.70 -1.00
C GLU A 368 19.87 -14.04 0.48
N ALA A 369 19.02 -13.27 1.15
CA ALA A 369 18.64 -13.52 2.55
C ALA A 369 17.80 -14.78 2.73
N VAL A 370 16.85 -15.07 1.82
CA VAL A 370 16.07 -16.31 1.84
C VAL A 370 17.01 -17.50 1.66
N ARG A 371 17.91 -17.46 0.69
CA ARG A 371 18.93 -18.49 0.50
C ARG A 371 19.78 -18.70 1.75
N GLU A 372 20.22 -17.62 2.39
CA GLU A 372 21.10 -17.69 3.57
C GLU A 372 20.39 -18.11 4.87
N GLN A 373 19.10 -17.78 5.02
CA GLN A 373 18.41 -17.87 6.31
C GLN A 373 17.26 -18.89 6.33
N LEU A 374 16.70 -19.33 5.20
CA LEU A 374 15.50 -20.18 5.16
C LEU A 374 15.66 -21.44 6.02
N LEU A 375 16.76 -22.17 5.85
CA LEU A 375 16.99 -23.42 6.59
C LEU A 375 17.15 -23.17 8.09
N ALA A 376 17.83 -22.08 8.47
CA ALA A 376 17.98 -21.70 9.87
C ALA A 376 16.63 -21.31 10.50
N LEU A 377 15.78 -20.58 9.77
CA LEU A 377 14.46 -20.16 10.25
C LEU A 377 13.45 -21.31 10.31
N ARG A 378 13.64 -22.37 9.54
CA ARG A 378 12.86 -23.62 9.66
C ARG A 378 13.26 -24.47 10.86
N ALA A 379 14.47 -24.29 11.36
CA ALA A 379 14.98 -25.05 12.50
C ALA A 379 14.56 -24.42 13.85
N VAL A 380 14.72 -25.20 14.92
CA VAL A 380 14.60 -24.74 16.31
C VAL A 380 15.63 -23.63 16.56
N PRO A 381 15.27 -22.51 17.24
CA PRO A 381 14.03 -22.26 17.98
C PRO A 381 12.93 -21.53 17.18
N TYR A 382 13.11 -21.33 15.88
CA TYR A 382 12.24 -20.46 15.07
C TYR A 382 11.01 -21.18 14.52
N GLU A 383 11.23 -22.39 13.96
CA GLU A 383 10.17 -23.29 13.48
C GLU A 383 9.21 -22.64 12.47
N LEU A 384 9.70 -21.72 11.64
CA LEU A 384 8.91 -21.09 10.58
C LEU A 384 8.71 -22.05 9.41
N SER A 385 7.53 -22.04 8.82
CA SER A 385 7.29 -22.69 7.53
C SER A 385 7.97 -21.93 6.38
N THR A 386 8.23 -22.63 5.27
CA THR A 386 8.74 -22.00 4.05
C THR A 386 7.84 -20.88 3.57
N GLU A 387 6.52 -21.07 3.61
CA GLU A 387 5.56 -20.02 3.22
C GLU A 387 5.65 -18.78 4.10
N GLN A 388 5.78 -18.93 5.42
CA GLN A 388 5.95 -17.78 6.32
C GLN A 388 7.23 -17.00 5.99
N VAL A 389 8.33 -17.69 5.71
CA VAL A 389 9.59 -17.03 5.31
C VAL A 389 9.43 -16.30 3.97
N VAL A 390 8.74 -16.90 3.00
CA VAL A 390 8.46 -16.27 1.70
C VAL A 390 7.60 -15.03 1.87
N VAL A 391 6.54 -15.09 2.67
CA VAL A 391 5.63 -13.95 2.91
C VAL A 391 6.39 -12.79 3.59
N ILE A 392 7.25 -13.07 4.58
CA ILE A 392 8.12 -12.05 5.20
C ILE A 392 9.10 -11.44 4.18
N ALA A 393 9.66 -12.26 3.29
CA ALA A 393 10.61 -11.82 2.28
C ALA A 393 9.96 -11.04 1.13
N ASN A 394 8.68 -11.30 0.85
CA ASN A 394 7.88 -10.70 -0.22
C ASN A 394 7.37 -9.30 0.17
N SER A 395 8.29 -8.41 0.52
CA SER A 395 8.00 -7.03 0.87
C SER A 395 9.25 -6.17 0.67
N ILE A 396 9.06 -4.86 0.47
CA ILE A 396 10.19 -3.93 0.40
C ILE A 396 10.95 -3.97 1.73
N GLY A 397 12.23 -4.37 1.66
CA GLY A 397 13.07 -4.59 2.83
C GLY A 397 12.99 -6.00 3.42
N GLY A 398 12.51 -7.01 2.69
CA GLY A 398 12.37 -8.40 3.16
C GLY A 398 13.60 -8.99 3.84
N LYS A 399 14.82 -8.72 3.34
CA LYS A 399 16.07 -9.11 4.03
C LYS A 399 16.12 -8.60 5.48
N GLN A 400 15.79 -7.32 5.67
CA GLN A 400 15.82 -6.70 6.98
C GLN A 400 14.73 -7.28 7.89
N ALA A 401 13.56 -7.58 7.33
CA ALA A 401 12.49 -8.23 8.08
C ALA A 401 12.91 -9.64 8.54
N LEU A 402 13.51 -10.46 7.67
CA LEU A 402 14.04 -11.78 8.02
C LEU A 402 15.12 -11.73 9.11
N GLU A 403 16.08 -10.81 8.98
CA GLU A 403 17.11 -10.59 10.01
C GLU A 403 16.48 -10.17 11.35
N ALA A 404 15.46 -9.32 11.32
CA ALA A 404 14.76 -8.88 12.52
C ALA A 404 13.94 -10.01 13.15
N VAL A 405 13.24 -10.84 12.37
CA VAL A 405 12.52 -12.02 12.85
C VAL A 405 13.46 -12.98 13.55
N LYS A 406 14.64 -13.23 12.98
CA LYS A 406 15.66 -14.09 13.60
C LYS A 406 16.11 -13.61 14.97
N VAL A 407 16.10 -12.29 15.22
CA VAL A 407 16.49 -11.71 16.50
C VAL A 407 15.30 -11.61 17.46
N GLN A 408 14.15 -11.16 16.96
CA GLN A 408 13.00 -10.76 17.77
C GLN A 408 12.02 -11.91 18.05
N LEU A 409 11.87 -12.90 17.16
CA LEU A 409 10.88 -13.97 17.33
C LEU A 409 11.06 -14.74 18.66
N PRO A 410 12.26 -15.16 19.07
CA PRO A 410 12.44 -15.83 20.37
C PRO A 410 12.11 -14.91 21.56
N VAL A 411 12.48 -13.63 21.46
CA VAL A 411 12.27 -12.63 22.51
C VAL A 411 10.78 -12.32 22.68
N LEU A 412 10.06 -12.13 21.58
CA LEU A 412 8.64 -11.78 21.58
C LEU A 412 7.74 -12.97 21.95
N ARG A 413 8.19 -14.21 21.71
CA ARG A 413 7.49 -15.42 22.18
C ARG A 413 7.63 -15.63 23.69
N ALA A 414 8.73 -15.16 24.28
CA ALA A 414 8.98 -15.30 25.71
C ALA A 414 8.15 -14.30 26.53
N ALA A 415 7.97 -14.64 27.82
CA ALA A 415 7.46 -13.67 28.80
C ALA A 415 8.41 -12.46 28.88
N PRO A 416 7.89 -11.23 29.03
CA PRO A 416 6.49 -10.85 29.29
C PRO A 416 5.64 -10.57 28.04
N TYR A 417 6.17 -10.82 26.83
CA TYR A 417 5.51 -10.43 25.58
C TYR A 417 4.47 -11.44 25.11
N GLU A 418 4.82 -12.74 25.11
CA GLU A 418 3.92 -13.87 24.81
C GLU A 418 3.19 -13.78 23.46
N LEU A 419 3.84 -13.22 22.42
CA LEU A 419 3.30 -13.28 21.06
C LEU A 419 3.41 -14.69 20.50
N ASN A 420 2.43 -15.07 19.68
CA ASN A 420 2.55 -16.28 18.88
C ASN A 420 3.32 -16.03 17.57
N THR A 421 3.75 -17.11 16.92
CA THR A 421 4.52 -17.03 15.67
C THR A 421 3.76 -16.32 14.55
N GLU A 422 2.44 -16.56 14.43
CA GLU A 422 1.61 -15.93 13.39
C GLU A 422 1.53 -14.41 13.53
N GLN A 423 1.42 -13.91 14.77
CA GLN A 423 1.42 -12.48 15.08
C GLN A 423 2.76 -11.83 14.71
N VAL A 424 3.88 -12.49 15.02
CA VAL A 424 5.21 -11.98 14.63
C VAL A 424 5.37 -11.98 13.11
N VAL A 425 4.91 -13.04 12.43
CA VAL A 425 4.92 -13.10 10.96
C VAL A 425 4.05 -11.99 10.37
N ALA A 426 2.84 -11.75 10.87
CA ALA A 426 1.95 -10.69 10.40
C ALA A 426 2.59 -9.30 10.52
N VAL A 427 3.22 -8.98 11.65
CA VAL A 427 3.95 -7.72 11.84
C VAL A 427 5.15 -7.60 10.89
N ALA A 428 5.85 -8.70 10.63
CA ALA A 428 7.05 -8.72 9.80
C ALA A 428 6.76 -8.63 8.29
N SER A 429 5.56 -9.05 7.85
CA SER A 429 5.20 -9.27 6.45
C SER A 429 4.69 -8.02 5.72
N ASN A 430 5.17 -6.84 6.15
CA ASN A 430 4.79 -5.55 5.61
C ASN A 430 6.02 -4.72 5.28
N LYS A 431 5.85 -3.64 4.51
CA LYS A 431 6.93 -2.69 4.24
C LYS A 431 7.44 -2.08 5.54
N GLY A 432 8.72 -2.32 5.80
CA GLY A 432 9.34 -1.90 7.06
C GLY A 432 9.04 -2.82 8.25
N GLY A 433 8.68 -4.09 8.02
CA GLY A 433 8.38 -5.07 9.08
C GLY A 433 9.46 -5.19 10.17
N LYS A 434 10.75 -5.03 9.84
CA LYS A 434 11.82 -4.89 10.85
C LYS A 434 11.53 -3.79 11.87
N GLN A 435 11.18 -2.62 11.37
CA GLN A 435 10.90 -1.45 12.20
C GLN A 435 9.65 -1.66 13.04
N ALA A 436 8.63 -2.30 12.48
CA ALA A 436 7.41 -2.65 13.21
C ALA A 436 7.71 -3.65 14.34
N LEU A 437 8.50 -4.71 14.09
CA LEU A 437 8.92 -5.66 15.13
C LEU A 437 9.72 -5.01 16.26
N GLU A 438 10.71 -4.19 15.91
CA GLU A 438 11.49 -3.43 16.90
C GLU A 438 10.59 -2.51 17.74
N ALA A 439 9.58 -1.89 17.12
CA ALA A 439 8.63 -1.03 17.82
C ALA A 439 7.68 -1.82 18.74
N VAL A 440 7.20 -2.99 18.31
CA VAL A 440 6.40 -3.89 19.15
C VAL A 440 7.21 -4.31 20.38
N GLY A 441 8.46 -4.76 20.20
CA GLY A 441 9.33 -5.11 21.32
C GLY A 441 9.57 -3.93 22.28
N ALA A 442 9.69 -2.71 21.76
CA ALA A 442 9.93 -1.52 22.56
C ALA A 442 8.68 -0.97 23.27
N GLN A 443 7.50 -1.08 22.67
CA GLN A 443 6.30 -0.32 23.11
C GLN A 443 5.16 -1.20 23.63
N LEU A 444 5.11 -2.50 23.31
CA LEU A 444 3.98 -3.37 23.64
C LEU A 444 3.63 -3.34 25.13
N LEU A 445 4.63 -3.46 26.01
CA LEU A 445 4.40 -3.47 27.46
C LEU A 445 3.85 -2.12 27.96
N ALA A 446 4.38 -1.01 27.44
CA ALA A 446 3.93 0.33 27.80
C ALA A 446 2.49 0.59 27.32
N LEU A 447 2.14 0.12 26.12
CA LEU A 447 0.79 0.27 25.55
C LEU A 447 -0.24 -0.65 26.23
N ARG A 448 0.18 -1.78 26.78
CA ARG A 448 -0.68 -2.65 27.63
C ARG A 448 -0.93 -2.08 29.02
N ALA A 449 -0.01 -1.26 29.51
CA ALA A 449 -0.11 -0.67 30.85
C ALA A 449 -1.06 0.53 30.88
N VAL A 450 -1.47 0.91 32.10
CA VAL A 450 -2.16 2.17 32.37
C VAL A 450 -1.24 3.33 31.96
N PRO A 451 -1.76 4.37 31.27
CA PRO A 451 -3.17 4.68 30.99
C PRO A 451 -3.70 4.19 29.62
N TYR A 452 -2.90 3.45 28.85
CA TYR A 452 -3.24 3.07 27.47
C TYR A 452 -4.17 1.85 27.40
N GLU A 453 -3.86 0.81 28.19
CA GLU A 453 -4.69 -0.40 28.36
C GLU A 453 -5.06 -1.12 27.04
N LEU A 454 -4.17 -1.08 26.04
CA LEU A 454 -4.36 -1.82 24.79
C LEU A 454 -4.13 -3.30 24.98
N THR A 455 -4.91 -4.13 24.30
CA THR A 455 -4.67 -5.58 24.23
C THR A 455 -3.51 -5.90 23.27
N THR A 456 -2.85 -7.04 23.46
CA THR A 456 -1.82 -7.52 22.53
C THR A 456 -2.35 -7.61 21.09
N ALA A 457 -3.59 -8.07 20.90
CA ALA A 457 -4.23 -8.16 19.59
C ALA A 457 -4.38 -6.79 18.92
N GLN A 458 -4.75 -5.75 19.67
CA GLN A 458 -4.85 -4.38 19.14
C GLN A 458 -3.47 -3.83 18.75
N VAL A 459 -2.44 -4.03 19.57
CA VAL A 459 -1.07 -3.60 19.26
C VAL A 459 -0.56 -4.31 18.00
N VAL A 460 -0.80 -5.61 17.88
CA VAL A 460 -0.44 -6.39 16.68
C VAL A 460 -1.20 -5.90 15.45
N ALA A 461 -2.51 -5.61 15.57
CA ALA A 461 -3.32 -5.08 14.46
C ALA A 461 -2.78 -3.74 13.95
N ILE A 462 -2.41 -2.82 14.85
CA ILE A 462 -1.80 -1.54 14.50
C ILE A 462 -0.45 -1.76 13.80
N ALA A 463 0.36 -2.69 14.30
CA ALA A 463 1.70 -2.94 13.80
C ALA A 463 1.75 -3.72 12.47
N SER A 464 0.69 -4.46 12.13
CA SER A 464 0.61 -5.34 10.96
C SER A 464 0.16 -4.63 9.68
N ASN A 465 0.64 -3.40 9.47
CA ASN A 465 0.36 -2.59 8.27
C ASN A 465 1.65 -1.90 7.79
N ASP A 466 1.63 -1.36 6.58
CA ASP A 466 2.74 -0.58 6.07
C ASP A 466 3.01 0.63 6.98
N GLY A 467 4.22 0.70 7.53
CA GLY A 467 4.57 1.74 8.50
C GLY A 467 4.02 1.50 9.91
N GLY A 468 3.72 0.25 10.31
CA GLY A 468 3.20 -0.10 11.64
C GLY A 468 3.95 0.52 12.83
N LYS A 469 5.28 0.66 12.77
CA LYS A 469 6.06 1.43 13.79
C LYS A 469 5.53 2.84 13.98
N GLN A 470 5.28 3.53 12.88
CA GLN A 470 4.82 4.91 12.87
C GLN A 470 3.40 5.01 13.43
N ALA A 471 2.55 4.03 13.13
CA ALA A 471 1.21 3.95 13.69
C ALA A 471 1.27 3.72 15.22
N LEU A 472 2.12 2.82 15.71
CA LEU A 472 2.32 2.59 17.16
C LEU A 472 2.82 3.85 17.89
N GLU A 473 3.83 4.53 17.35
CA GLU A 473 4.33 5.80 17.89
C GLU A 473 3.23 6.88 17.94
N ALA A 474 2.40 6.95 16.90
CA ALA A 474 1.28 7.89 16.84
C ALA A 474 0.17 7.54 17.85
N VAL A 475 -0.14 6.27 18.04
CA VAL A 475 -1.10 5.80 19.07
C VAL A 475 -0.58 6.17 20.47
N GLY A 476 0.69 5.92 20.76
CA GLY A 476 1.32 6.31 22.03
C GLY A 476 1.22 7.82 22.29
N ALA A 477 1.29 8.65 21.25
CA ALA A 477 1.19 10.10 21.37
C ALA A 477 -0.26 10.63 21.41
N GLN A 478 -1.18 10.03 20.64
CA GLN A 478 -2.50 10.61 20.36
C GLN A 478 -3.66 9.91 21.07
N LEU A 479 -3.50 8.66 21.55
CA LEU A 479 -4.63 7.90 22.14
C LEU A 479 -5.30 8.67 23.29
N LEU A 480 -4.50 9.15 24.24
CA LEU A 480 -5.03 9.87 25.41
C LEU A 480 -5.62 11.23 25.02
N VAL A 481 -5.01 11.91 24.05
CA VAL A 481 -5.50 13.20 23.54
C VAL A 481 -6.87 13.02 22.90
N LEU A 482 -7.02 12.02 22.02
CA LEU A 482 -8.27 11.77 21.30
C LEU A 482 -9.38 11.18 22.18
N ARG A 483 -9.03 10.53 23.30
CA ARG A 483 -10.00 10.09 24.32
C ARG A 483 -10.52 11.24 25.18
N ALA A 484 -9.76 12.33 25.29
CA ALA A 484 -10.13 13.48 26.10
C ALA A 484 -11.11 14.41 25.38
N VAL A 485 -11.78 15.26 26.16
CA VAL A 485 -12.56 16.41 25.67
C VAL A 485 -11.63 17.33 24.85
N PRO A 486 -12.04 17.83 23.67
CA PRO A 486 -13.38 17.77 23.07
C PRO A 486 -13.63 16.62 22.09
N TYR A 487 -12.69 15.68 21.95
CA TYR A 487 -12.75 14.66 20.89
C TYR A 487 -13.54 13.41 21.31
N GLU A 488 -13.34 12.94 22.54
CA GLU A 488 -14.12 11.86 23.19
C GLU A 488 -14.20 10.55 22.39
N LEU A 489 -13.16 10.23 21.60
CA LEU A 489 -13.08 8.95 20.88
C LEU A 489 -12.83 7.80 21.85
N THR A 490 -13.47 6.66 21.60
CA THR A 490 -13.20 5.41 22.32
C THR A 490 -11.85 4.81 21.89
N THR A 491 -11.23 4.01 22.76
CA THR A 491 -10.01 3.25 22.42
C THR A 491 -10.21 2.41 21.15
N ALA A 492 -11.37 1.78 20.99
CA ALA A 492 -11.67 0.97 19.81
C ALA A 492 -11.69 1.80 18.51
N GLN A 493 -12.25 3.01 18.54
CA GLN A 493 -12.26 3.91 17.39
C GLN A 493 -10.85 4.38 17.03
N VAL A 494 -10.02 4.73 18.02
CA VAL A 494 -8.62 5.11 17.76
C VAL A 494 -7.82 3.94 17.18
N VAL A 495 -8.01 2.73 17.70
CA VAL A 495 -7.38 1.51 17.16
C VAL A 495 -7.85 1.23 15.73
N ALA A 496 -9.13 1.39 15.42
CA ALA A 496 -9.66 1.21 14.07
C ALA A 496 -9.02 2.19 13.07
N ILE A 497 -8.88 3.47 13.45
CA ILE A 497 -8.19 4.47 12.63
C ILE A 497 -6.71 4.10 12.42
N ALA A 498 -6.05 3.60 13.47
CA ALA A 498 -4.63 3.29 13.47
C ALA A 498 -4.27 2.01 12.70
N SER A 499 -5.19 1.03 12.64
CA SER A 499 -4.96 -0.32 12.09
C SER A 499 -5.17 -0.37 10.57
N ASN A 500 -4.63 0.61 9.86
CA ASN A 500 -4.70 0.75 8.41
C ASN A 500 -3.39 1.33 7.87
N ASP A 501 -3.13 1.15 6.57
CA ASP A 501 -2.00 1.78 5.91
C ASP A 501 -2.11 3.31 6.00
N GLY A 502 -1.05 3.93 6.53
CA GLY A 502 -1.04 5.36 6.82
C GLY A 502 -1.80 5.76 8.09
N GLY A 503 -2.10 4.83 9.00
CA GLY A 503 -2.81 5.09 10.26
C GLY A 503 -2.22 6.25 11.08
N LYS A 504 -0.89 6.41 11.11
CA LYS A 504 -0.24 7.61 11.69
C LYS A 504 -0.78 8.91 11.10
N GLN A 505 -0.79 9.00 9.77
CA GLN A 505 -1.19 10.21 9.06
C GLN A 505 -2.64 10.56 9.35
N THR A 506 -3.49 9.54 9.44
CA THR A 506 -4.89 9.72 9.80
C THR A 506 -5.04 10.16 11.26
N LEU A 507 -4.34 9.53 12.21
CA LEU A 507 -4.37 9.94 13.63
C LEU A 507 -3.90 11.37 13.87
N GLU A 508 -2.83 11.82 13.19
CA GLU A 508 -2.29 13.17 13.32
C GLU A 508 -3.30 14.26 12.92
N VAL A 509 -4.24 13.95 12.01
CA VAL A 509 -5.28 14.89 11.58
C VAL A 509 -6.65 14.60 12.20
N ALA A 510 -6.86 13.43 12.79
CA ALA A 510 -8.17 12.95 13.24
C ALA A 510 -8.87 13.94 14.17
N GLY A 511 -8.18 14.48 15.18
CA GLY A 511 -8.75 15.45 16.10
C GLY A 511 -9.23 16.73 15.40
N ALA A 512 -8.35 17.35 14.62
CA ALA A 512 -8.67 18.60 13.90
C ALA A 512 -9.79 18.40 12.86
N GLN A 513 -9.78 17.28 12.15
CA GLN A 513 -10.83 16.95 11.17
C GLN A 513 -12.15 16.60 11.84
N LEU A 514 -12.13 15.88 12.97
CA LEU A 514 -13.33 15.56 13.74
C LEU A 514 -14.06 16.82 14.19
N LEU A 515 -13.37 17.77 14.79
CA LEU A 515 -13.99 19.04 15.20
C LEU A 515 -14.50 19.84 14.00
N ALA A 516 -13.71 19.91 12.92
CA ALA A 516 -14.09 20.66 11.73
C ALA A 516 -15.31 20.07 11.01
N LEU A 517 -15.40 18.75 10.91
CA LEU A 517 -16.48 18.05 10.18
C LEU A 517 -17.75 17.91 11.02
N ARG A 518 -17.66 17.92 12.36
CA ARG A 518 -18.83 17.98 13.25
C ARG A 518 -19.48 19.37 13.30
N ALA A 519 -18.70 20.41 13.00
CA ALA A 519 -19.18 21.79 13.00
C ALA A 519 -20.01 22.11 11.74
N VAL A 520 -20.82 23.16 11.85
CA VAL A 520 -21.48 23.81 10.71
C VAL A 520 -20.41 24.29 9.72
N PRO A 521 -20.56 24.09 8.40
CA PRO A 521 -21.76 23.60 7.68
C PRO A 521 -21.80 22.09 7.39
N TYR A 522 -20.88 21.30 7.94
CA TYR A 522 -20.73 19.88 7.57
C TYR A 522 -21.62 18.97 8.40
N GLU A 523 -21.67 19.17 9.73
CA GLU A 523 -22.58 18.48 10.67
C GLU A 523 -22.49 16.94 10.66
N LEU A 524 -21.31 16.36 10.39
CA LEU A 524 -21.11 14.91 10.47
C LEU A 524 -21.12 14.44 11.94
N SER A 525 -21.63 13.23 12.16
CA SER A 525 -21.47 12.52 13.44
C SER A 525 -20.04 12.01 13.65
N THR A 526 -19.67 11.75 14.90
CA THR A 526 -18.38 11.14 15.25
C THR A 526 -18.20 9.79 14.55
N GLU A 527 -19.25 8.97 14.50
CA GLU A 527 -19.27 7.66 13.87
C GLU A 527 -18.98 7.76 12.36
N GLN A 528 -19.58 8.73 11.67
CA GLN A 528 -19.33 8.96 10.24
C GLN A 528 -17.88 9.39 9.99
N VAL A 529 -17.33 10.29 10.81
CA VAL A 529 -15.92 10.70 10.68
C VAL A 529 -14.99 9.51 10.92
N VAL A 530 -15.26 8.69 11.94
CA VAL A 530 -14.46 7.48 12.21
C VAL A 530 -14.57 6.46 11.08
N ALA A 531 -15.76 6.26 10.49
CA ALA A 531 -15.95 5.36 9.36
C ALA A 531 -15.13 5.80 8.13
N ILE A 532 -15.11 7.10 7.81
CA ILE A 532 -14.26 7.64 6.73
C ILE A 532 -12.77 7.44 7.04
N ALA A 533 -12.38 7.66 8.30
CA ALA A 533 -11.00 7.60 8.74
C ALA A 533 -10.43 6.17 8.85
N SER A 534 -11.27 5.17 9.12
CA SER A 534 -10.85 3.80 9.42
C SER A 534 -10.66 2.94 8.17
N ASN A 535 -10.01 3.50 7.15
CA ASN A 535 -9.70 2.85 5.88
C ASN A 535 -8.30 3.26 5.40
N ASN A 536 -7.71 2.49 4.48
CA ASN A 536 -6.45 2.84 3.84
C ASN A 536 -6.59 4.19 3.12
N GLY A 537 -5.73 5.14 3.50
CA GLY A 537 -5.81 6.52 3.02
C GLY A 537 -6.89 7.38 3.71
N GLY A 538 -7.34 7.02 4.92
CA GLY A 538 -8.36 7.75 5.69
C GLY A 538 -8.15 9.26 5.79
N LYS A 539 -6.91 9.74 6.01
CA LYS A 539 -6.58 11.18 5.94
C LYS A 539 -7.05 11.83 4.63
N GLN A 540 -6.76 11.18 3.51
CA GLN A 540 -7.10 11.69 2.19
C GLN A 540 -8.61 11.72 1.98
N ALA A 541 -9.32 10.70 2.47
CA ALA A 541 -10.77 10.66 2.42
C ALA A 541 -11.40 11.77 3.28
N LEU A 542 -10.90 12.00 4.51
CA LEU A 542 -11.35 13.11 5.37
C LEU A 542 -11.14 14.48 4.72
N GLU A 543 -9.97 14.73 4.13
CA GLU A 543 -9.68 15.98 3.42
C GLU A 543 -10.56 16.15 2.18
N ALA A 544 -10.83 15.06 1.44
CA ALA A 544 -11.74 15.08 0.30
C ALA A 544 -13.18 15.39 0.71
N VAL A 545 -13.69 14.75 1.77
CA VAL A 545 -15.04 15.03 2.31
C VAL A 545 -15.13 16.50 2.74
N LYS A 546 -14.17 17.00 3.52
CA LYS A 546 -14.15 18.40 3.94
C LYS A 546 -14.16 19.38 2.77
N THR A 547 -13.41 19.08 1.71
CA THR A 547 -13.29 20.00 0.56
C THR A 547 -14.45 19.89 -0.43
N GLN A 548 -15.10 18.73 -0.53
CA GLN A 548 -16.06 18.45 -1.60
C GLN A 548 -17.51 18.28 -1.14
N LEU A 549 -17.77 17.98 0.14
CA LEU A 549 -19.12 17.65 0.63
C LEU A 549 -20.16 18.73 0.27
N LEU A 550 -19.86 20.01 0.54
CA LEU A 550 -20.80 21.09 0.26
C LEU A 550 -21.12 21.21 -1.23
N ALA A 551 -20.10 21.08 -2.09
CA ALA A 551 -20.29 21.13 -3.53
C ALA A 551 -21.08 19.93 -4.06
N LEU A 552 -20.89 18.74 -3.48
CA LEU A 552 -21.60 17.53 -3.85
C LEU A 552 -23.07 17.53 -3.41
N ARG A 553 -23.43 18.30 -2.38
CA ARG A 553 -24.81 18.49 -1.93
C ARG A 553 -25.61 19.44 -2.83
N THR A 554 -24.95 20.22 -3.66
CA THR A 554 -25.59 21.19 -4.57
C THR A 554 -25.71 20.64 -5.99
N ALA A 555 -26.58 21.27 -6.80
CA ALA A 555 -26.65 21.01 -8.23
C ALA A 555 -25.26 21.20 -8.89
N PRO A 556 -24.88 20.36 -9.87
CA PRO A 556 -25.68 19.32 -10.52
C PRO A 556 -25.65 17.93 -9.83
N TYR A 557 -25.04 17.80 -8.66
CA TYR A 557 -24.78 16.50 -8.03
C TYR A 557 -25.89 16.04 -7.09
N GLU A 558 -26.37 16.93 -6.23
CA GLU A 558 -27.52 16.70 -5.33
C GLU A 558 -27.40 15.46 -4.44
N LEU A 559 -26.18 15.12 -4.02
CA LEU A 559 -25.93 13.97 -3.13
C LEU A 559 -26.29 14.33 -1.68
N SER A 560 -26.91 13.39 -0.98
CA SER A 560 -27.08 13.46 0.49
C SER A 560 -25.75 13.29 1.22
N THR A 561 -25.69 13.76 2.46
CA THR A 561 -24.50 13.57 3.32
C THR A 561 -24.20 12.09 3.50
N GLU A 562 -25.23 11.26 3.68
CA GLU A 562 -25.12 9.80 3.84
C GLU A 562 -24.51 9.14 2.61
N GLN A 563 -24.90 9.55 1.40
CA GLN A 563 -24.31 9.03 0.16
C GLN A 563 -22.83 9.42 0.03
N VAL A 564 -22.47 10.67 0.36
CA VAL A 564 -21.06 11.11 0.34
C VAL A 564 -20.23 10.32 1.37
N VAL A 565 -20.76 10.11 2.57
CA VAL A 565 -20.10 9.30 3.61
C VAL A 565 -19.94 7.85 3.14
N ALA A 566 -20.96 7.25 2.53
CA ALA A 566 -20.90 5.88 2.02
C ALA A 566 -19.84 5.71 0.93
N ILE A 567 -19.70 6.68 0.01
CA ILE A 567 -18.63 6.69 -1.01
C ILE A 567 -17.25 6.82 -0.35
N ALA A 568 -17.12 7.71 0.64
CA ALA A 568 -15.86 8.02 1.28
C ALA A 568 -15.36 6.94 2.26
N SER A 569 -16.25 6.13 2.83
CA SER A 569 -15.95 5.14 3.87
C SER A 569 -15.46 3.81 3.31
N ASN A 570 -14.59 3.86 2.30
CA ASN A 570 -13.98 2.71 1.64
C ASN A 570 -12.51 2.99 1.33
N ASN A 571 -11.72 1.94 1.06
CA ASN A 571 -10.35 2.10 0.60
C ASN A 571 -10.32 2.90 -0.71
N GLY A 572 -9.60 4.01 -0.69
CA GLY A 572 -9.57 4.95 -1.82
C GLY A 572 -10.80 5.87 -1.92
N GLY A 573 -11.53 6.12 -0.82
CA GLY A 573 -12.72 6.98 -0.78
C GLY A 573 -12.56 8.35 -1.43
N LYS A 574 -11.38 9.01 -1.27
CA LYS A 574 -11.05 10.25 -2.01
C LYS A 574 -11.19 10.08 -3.52
N GLN A 575 -10.61 8.99 -4.04
CA GLN A 575 -10.60 8.72 -5.48
C GLN A 575 -12.02 8.44 -5.99
N ALA A 576 -12.83 7.73 -5.20
CA ALA A 576 -14.23 7.49 -5.52
C ALA A 576 -15.03 8.81 -5.54
N LEU A 577 -14.85 9.70 -4.56
CA LEU A 577 -15.49 11.02 -4.54
C LEU A 577 -15.08 11.89 -5.74
N GLU A 578 -13.78 11.96 -6.06
CA GLU A 578 -13.29 12.70 -7.22
C GLU A 578 -13.86 12.13 -8.53
N ALA A 579 -13.97 10.81 -8.65
CA ALA A 579 -14.56 10.16 -9.81
C ALA A 579 -16.05 10.44 -9.94
N VAL A 580 -16.81 10.38 -8.83
CA VAL A 580 -18.23 10.75 -8.80
C VAL A 580 -18.41 12.20 -9.21
N LYS A 581 -17.64 13.13 -8.64
CA LYS A 581 -17.68 14.55 -9.03
C LYS A 581 -17.35 14.76 -10.50
N ALA A 582 -16.39 14.03 -11.05
CA ALA A 582 -15.99 14.17 -12.45
C ALA A 582 -16.98 13.52 -13.44
N GLN A 583 -17.65 12.44 -13.05
CA GLN A 583 -18.37 11.57 -13.99
C GLN A 583 -19.89 11.55 -13.81
N LEU A 584 -20.43 11.86 -12.62
CA LEU A 584 -21.86 11.75 -12.34
C LEU A 584 -22.74 12.54 -13.32
N PRO A 585 -22.45 13.82 -13.67
CA PRO A 585 -23.26 14.53 -14.65
C PRO A 585 -23.27 13.85 -16.03
N ALA A 586 -22.13 13.33 -16.48
CA ALA A 586 -22.01 12.63 -17.76
C ALA A 586 -22.68 11.26 -17.76
N LEU A 587 -22.66 10.54 -16.63
CA LEU A 587 -23.30 9.24 -16.46
C LEU A 587 -24.82 9.33 -16.34
N ARG A 588 -25.35 10.45 -15.83
CA ARG A 588 -26.79 10.73 -15.80
C ARG A 588 -27.34 11.16 -17.17
N ALA A 589 -26.50 11.75 -18.01
CA ALA A 589 -26.88 12.16 -19.35
C ALA A 589 -26.92 10.98 -20.34
N ALA A 590 -27.63 11.18 -21.46
CA ALA A 590 -27.52 10.28 -22.60
C ALA A 590 -26.05 10.20 -23.08
N PRO A 591 -25.57 9.01 -23.49
CA PRO A 591 -26.33 7.76 -23.71
C PRO A 591 -26.36 6.80 -22.49
N TYR A 592 -25.86 7.21 -21.32
CA TYR A 592 -25.70 6.32 -20.17
C TYR A 592 -26.96 6.23 -19.31
N GLU A 593 -27.60 7.37 -19.03
CA GLU A 593 -28.90 7.47 -18.34
C GLU A 593 -28.94 6.74 -16.98
N LEU A 594 -27.82 6.71 -16.24
CA LEU A 594 -27.76 6.11 -14.91
C LEU A 594 -28.43 7.03 -13.87
N SER A 595 -29.12 6.44 -12.90
CA SER A 595 -29.64 7.19 -11.75
C SER A 595 -28.51 7.58 -10.78
N THR A 596 -28.74 8.62 -9.98
CA THR A 596 -27.79 9.03 -8.92
C THR A 596 -27.51 7.87 -7.96
N GLU A 597 -28.53 7.11 -7.57
CA GLU A 597 -28.44 5.96 -6.66
C GLU A 597 -27.59 4.84 -7.27
N GLN A 598 -27.72 4.59 -8.58
CA GLN A 598 -26.91 3.60 -9.27
C GLN A 598 -25.43 4.00 -9.29
N VAL A 599 -25.13 5.27 -9.57
CA VAL A 599 -23.76 5.80 -9.53
C VAL A 599 -23.18 5.71 -8.12
N VAL A 600 -23.96 6.06 -7.10
CA VAL A 600 -23.55 5.93 -5.70
C VAL A 600 -23.28 4.47 -5.34
N ALA A 601 -24.16 3.53 -5.69
CA ALA A 601 -23.98 2.11 -5.40
C ALA A 601 -22.70 1.54 -6.02
N ILE A 602 -22.36 1.95 -7.25
CA ILE A 602 -21.08 1.56 -7.90
C ILE A 602 -19.88 2.17 -7.15
N ALA A 603 -19.99 3.43 -6.73
CA ALA A 603 -18.90 4.16 -6.09
C ALA A 603 -18.65 3.77 -4.63
N SER A 604 -19.67 3.30 -3.90
CA SER A 604 -19.63 2.94 -2.47
C SER A 604 -19.02 1.56 -2.21
N ASN A 605 -17.95 1.21 -2.92
CA ASN A 605 -17.22 -0.05 -2.76
C ASN A 605 -15.70 0.20 -2.89
N ASN A 606 -14.90 -0.75 -2.40
CA ASN A 606 -13.45 -0.70 -2.61
C ASN A 606 -13.13 -0.71 -4.12
N GLY A 607 -12.44 0.33 -4.57
CA GLY A 607 -12.16 0.54 -6.00
C GLY A 607 -13.32 1.20 -6.77
N GLY A 608 -14.25 1.89 -6.11
CA GLY A 608 -15.40 2.55 -6.74
C GLY A 608 -15.06 3.45 -7.94
N LYS A 609 -13.96 4.21 -7.90
CA LYS A 609 -13.45 4.96 -9.07
C LYS A 609 -13.25 4.07 -10.30
N GLN A 610 -12.59 2.93 -10.08
CA GLN A 610 -12.28 1.99 -11.15
C GLN A 610 -13.54 1.34 -11.70
N ALA A 611 -14.50 1.03 -10.84
CA ALA A 611 -15.80 0.51 -11.24
C ALA A 611 -16.57 1.53 -12.09
N LEU A 612 -16.61 2.82 -11.69
CA LEU A 612 -17.24 3.89 -12.47
C LEU A 612 -16.58 4.09 -13.84
N GLU A 613 -15.25 4.13 -13.90
CA GLU A 613 -14.50 4.24 -15.16
C GLU A 613 -14.78 3.05 -16.08
N ALA A 614 -14.86 1.83 -15.52
CA ALA A 614 -15.19 0.64 -16.27
C ALA A 614 -16.63 0.64 -16.78
N VAL A 615 -17.61 1.07 -15.97
CA VAL A 615 -19.00 1.25 -16.41
C VAL A 615 -19.07 2.25 -17.55
N LYS A 616 -18.45 3.43 -17.40
CA LYS A 616 -18.40 4.43 -18.46
C LYS A 616 -17.79 3.88 -19.75
N ALA A 617 -16.71 3.11 -19.66
CA ALA A 617 -16.03 2.56 -20.83
C ALA A 617 -16.75 1.38 -21.48
N GLN A 618 -17.53 0.60 -20.72
CA GLN A 618 -18.03 -0.71 -21.16
C GLN A 618 -19.55 -0.84 -21.22
N LEU A 619 -20.33 0.04 -20.58
CA LEU A 619 -21.79 -0.08 -20.49
C LEU A 619 -22.44 -0.23 -21.87
N LEU A 620 -22.09 0.65 -22.81
CA LEU A 620 -22.66 0.61 -24.16
C LEU A 620 -22.25 -0.66 -24.93
N VAL A 621 -21.01 -1.10 -24.76
CA VAL A 621 -20.50 -2.33 -25.39
C VAL A 621 -21.23 -3.56 -24.84
N LEU A 622 -21.44 -3.62 -23.53
CA LEU A 622 -22.12 -4.74 -22.87
C LEU A 622 -23.63 -4.78 -23.12
N ARG A 623 -24.25 -3.64 -23.41
CA ARG A 623 -25.65 -3.56 -23.86
C ARG A 623 -25.82 -4.02 -25.31
N ALA A 624 -24.80 -3.81 -26.14
CA ALA A 624 -24.82 -4.22 -27.54
C ALA A 624 -24.64 -5.73 -27.73
N ALA A 625 -25.01 -6.23 -28.90
CA ALA A 625 -24.67 -7.58 -29.32
C ALA A 625 -23.13 -7.75 -29.41
N PRO A 626 -22.56 -8.91 -29.06
CA PRO A 626 -23.24 -10.16 -28.72
C PRO A 626 -23.63 -10.34 -27.23
N TYR A 627 -23.38 -9.33 -26.38
CA TYR A 627 -23.54 -9.45 -24.93
C TYR A 627 -25.01 -9.31 -24.48
N GLY A 628 -25.68 -8.23 -24.91
CA GLY A 628 -27.11 -8.01 -24.66
C GLY A 628 -27.49 -7.85 -23.18
N LEU A 629 -26.60 -7.32 -22.33
CA LEU A 629 -26.88 -7.08 -20.91
C LEU A 629 -27.77 -5.85 -20.72
N SER A 630 -28.64 -5.88 -19.70
CA SER A 630 -29.39 -4.70 -19.29
C SER A 630 -28.51 -3.74 -18.48
N THR A 631 -28.89 -2.45 -18.44
CA THR A 631 -28.19 -1.46 -17.59
C THR A 631 -28.18 -1.89 -16.13
N ALA A 632 -29.29 -2.42 -15.62
CA ALA A 632 -29.40 -2.92 -14.24
C ALA A 632 -28.43 -4.07 -13.96
N GLN A 633 -28.25 -5.00 -14.91
CA GLN A 633 -27.29 -6.10 -14.77
C GLN A 633 -25.84 -5.60 -14.72
N VAL A 634 -25.48 -4.64 -15.59
CA VAL A 634 -24.13 -4.03 -15.57
C VAL A 634 -23.88 -3.30 -14.25
N VAL A 635 -24.86 -2.53 -13.76
CA VAL A 635 -24.78 -1.85 -12.46
C VAL A 635 -24.62 -2.86 -11.32
N ALA A 636 -25.41 -3.94 -11.31
CA ALA A 636 -25.32 -4.98 -10.28
C ALA A 636 -23.95 -5.67 -10.24
N ILE A 637 -23.34 -5.94 -11.40
CA ILE A 637 -21.98 -6.51 -11.46
C ILE A 637 -20.96 -5.49 -10.92
N ALA A 638 -21.11 -4.22 -11.29
CA ALA A 638 -20.18 -3.16 -10.93
C ALA A 638 -20.28 -2.72 -9.46
N ALA A 639 -21.45 -2.81 -8.84
CA ALA A 639 -21.74 -2.40 -7.46
C ALA A 639 -21.26 -3.41 -6.40
N ASN A 640 -20.05 -3.94 -6.59
CA ASN A 640 -19.39 -4.86 -5.67
C ASN A 640 -17.90 -4.54 -5.59
N ASN A 641 -17.24 -5.01 -4.52
CA ASN A 641 -15.79 -4.97 -4.41
C ASN A 641 -15.13 -5.65 -5.62
N GLY A 642 -14.31 -4.90 -6.36
CA GLY A 642 -13.71 -5.41 -7.61
C GLY A 642 -14.62 -5.39 -8.84
N GLY A 643 -15.69 -4.57 -8.84
CA GLY A 643 -16.65 -4.48 -9.95
C GLY A 643 -16.04 -4.28 -11.35
N LYS A 644 -14.97 -3.47 -11.48
CA LYS A 644 -14.21 -3.36 -12.75
C LYS A 644 -13.73 -4.71 -13.26
N GLN A 645 -13.12 -5.50 -12.37
CA GLN A 645 -12.57 -6.81 -12.72
C GLN A 645 -13.69 -7.78 -13.11
N ALA A 646 -14.81 -7.71 -12.41
CA ALA A 646 -15.98 -8.51 -12.74
C ALA A 646 -16.54 -8.13 -14.13
N LEU A 647 -16.67 -6.84 -14.45
CA LEU A 647 -17.10 -6.37 -15.78
C LEU A 647 -16.15 -6.81 -16.91
N GLU A 648 -14.84 -6.63 -16.72
CA GLU A 648 -13.83 -7.06 -17.69
C GLU A 648 -13.87 -8.58 -17.91
N ALA A 649 -14.07 -9.35 -16.83
CA ALA A 649 -14.20 -10.80 -16.90
C ALA A 649 -15.50 -11.22 -17.60
N VAL A 650 -16.63 -10.56 -17.32
CA VAL A 650 -17.90 -10.81 -18.03
C VAL A 650 -17.74 -10.51 -19.51
N ARG A 651 -17.12 -9.38 -19.88
CA ARG A 651 -16.84 -9.05 -21.27
C ARG A 651 -15.97 -10.12 -21.95
N ALA A 652 -14.93 -10.61 -21.27
CA ALA A 652 -14.05 -11.61 -21.85
C ALA A 652 -14.67 -13.01 -21.91
N LEU A 653 -15.49 -13.38 -20.94
CA LEU A 653 -15.90 -14.77 -20.69
C LEU A 653 -17.36 -15.07 -21.03
N LEU A 654 -18.25 -14.09 -21.04
CA LEU A 654 -19.67 -14.33 -21.34
C LEU A 654 -19.88 -14.99 -22.71
N PRO A 655 -19.20 -14.56 -23.81
CA PRO A 655 -19.33 -15.24 -25.09
C PRO A 655 -18.81 -16.69 -25.05
N VAL A 656 -17.76 -16.96 -24.25
CA VAL A 656 -17.14 -18.29 -24.13
C VAL A 656 -18.00 -19.23 -23.29
N LEU A 657 -18.57 -18.74 -22.18
CA LEU A 657 -19.33 -19.52 -21.22
C LEU A 657 -20.74 -19.87 -21.70
N ARG A 658 -21.26 -19.18 -22.72
CA ARG A 658 -22.56 -19.49 -23.35
C ARG A 658 -22.51 -20.66 -24.31
N VAL A 659 -21.31 -21.08 -24.74
CA VAL A 659 -21.13 -22.15 -25.73
C VAL A 659 -20.67 -23.43 -25.03
N ALA A 660 -20.82 -24.57 -25.69
CA ALA A 660 -20.26 -25.84 -25.23
C ALA A 660 -18.75 -25.69 -24.94
N PRO A 661 -18.23 -26.30 -23.85
CA PRO A 661 -18.88 -27.26 -22.96
C PRO A 661 -19.62 -26.66 -21.74
N TYR A 662 -19.76 -25.32 -21.65
CA TYR A 662 -20.25 -24.65 -20.44
C TYR A 662 -21.76 -24.35 -20.46
N GLU A 663 -22.31 -23.93 -21.62
CA GLU A 663 -23.74 -23.73 -21.85
C GLU A 663 -24.47 -22.92 -20.76
N LEU A 664 -23.80 -21.93 -20.17
CA LEU A 664 -24.37 -21.09 -19.13
C LEU A 664 -25.26 -19.99 -19.74
N SER A 665 -26.43 -19.75 -19.14
CA SER A 665 -27.28 -18.62 -19.53
C SER A 665 -26.65 -17.29 -19.12
N THR A 666 -27.01 -16.21 -19.82
CA THR A 666 -26.57 -14.84 -19.51
C THR A 666 -26.85 -14.49 -18.04
N THR A 667 -28.07 -14.76 -17.56
CA THR A 667 -28.48 -14.50 -16.17
C THR A 667 -27.58 -15.22 -15.18
N ARG A 668 -27.21 -16.48 -15.43
CA ARG A 668 -26.31 -17.25 -14.55
C ARG A 668 -24.91 -16.64 -14.52
N VAL A 669 -24.36 -16.26 -15.66
CA VAL A 669 -23.05 -15.59 -15.73
C VAL A 669 -23.06 -14.27 -14.95
N VAL A 670 -24.14 -13.49 -15.06
CA VAL A 670 -24.33 -12.25 -14.29
C VAL A 670 -24.37 -12.55 -12.79
N SER A 671 -25.17 -13.51 -12.33
CA SER A 671 -25.23 -13.87 -10.90
C SER A 671 -23.90 -14.35 -10.34
N ILE A 672 -23.14 -15.15 -11.10
CA ILE A 672 -21.79 -15.58 -10.73
C ILE A 672 -20.87 -14.36 -10.57
N ALA A 673 -20.93 -13.42 -11.51
CA ALA A 673 -20.13 -12.20 -11.47
C ALA A 673 -20.50 -11.32 -10.27
N CYS A 674 -21.79 -11.18 -9.93
CA CYS A 674 -22.24 -10.40 -8.78
C CYS A 674 -21.80 -11.02 -7.44
N ILE A 675 -21.84 -12.35 -7.30
CA ILE A 675 -21.56 -13.02 -6.02
C ILE A 675 -20.06 -13.31 -5.84
N GLY A 676 -19.40 -13.84 -6.87
CA GLY A 676 -18.03 -14.34 -6.80
C GLY A 676 -17.01 -13.59 -7.68
N GLY A 677 -17.47 -12.62 -8.48
CA GLY A 677 -16.62 -11.75 -9.30
C GLY A 677 -15.83 -12.48 -10.38
N ARG A 678 -14.73 -11.85 -10.83
CA ARG A 678 -13.80 -12.39 -11.83
C ARG A 678 -13.27 -13.77 -11.49
N GLN A 679 -12.89 -13.98 -10.23
CA GLN A 679 -12.27 -15.23 -9.77
C GLN A 679 -13.22 -16.42 -9.93
N ALA A 680 -14.52 -16.21 -9.66
CA ALA A 680 -15.53 -17.23 -9.86
C ALA A 680 -15.70 -17.59 -11.35
N LEU A 681 -15.78 -16.58 -12.22
CA LEU A 681 -15.89 -16.79 -13.66
C LEU A 681 -14.67 -17.53 -14.25
N GLU A 682 -13.46 -17.15 -13.84
CA GLU A 682 -12.24 -17.83 -14.26
C GLU A 682 -12.17 -19.26 -13.72
N ALA A 683 -12.54 -19.49 -12.46
CA ALA A 683 -12.57 -20.83 -11.87
C ALA A 683 -13.55 -21.76 -12.60
N ILE A 684 -14.73 -21.26 -12.96
CA ILE A 684 -15.71 -21.99 -13.77
C ILE A 684 -15.11 -22.37 -15.11
N LYS A 685 -14.52 -21.41 -15.83
CA LYS A 685 -13.87 -21.68 -17.11
C LYS A 685 -12.79 -22.77 -16.97
N THR A 686 -11.94 -22.69 -15.96
CA THR A 686 -10.82 -23.62 -15.81
C THR A 686 -11.26 -25.03 -15.42
N HIS A 687 -12.30 -25.17 -14.59
CA HIS A 687 -12.52 -26.42 -13.86
C HIS A 687 -13.88 -27.07 -14.09
N MET A 688 -14.90 -26.33 -14.55
CA MET A 688 -16.23 -26.89 -14.79
C MET A 688 -16.23 -28.09 -15.74
N PRO A 689 -15.47 -28.10 -16.86
CA PRO A 689 -15.46 -29.25 -17.76
C PRO A 689 -14.94 -30.51 -17.05
N ALA A 690 -13.91 -30.40 -16.21
CA ALA A 690 -13.33 -31.52 -15.48
C ALA A 690 -14.26 -32.07 -14.38
N LEU A 691 -14.97 -31.18 -13.68
CA LEU A 691 -15.88 -31.57 -12.58
C LEU A 691 -17.21 -32.17 -13.06
N ARG A 692 -17.59 -31.90 -14.31
CA ARG A 692 -18.74 -32.53 -14.96
C ARG A 692 -18.44 -33.94 -15.46
N GLN A 693 -17.17 -34.31 -15.60
CA GLN A 693 -16.76 -35.65 -16.01
C GLN A 693 -16.59 -36.58 -14.80
N ALA A 694 -16.57 -37.89 -15.06
CA ALA A 694 -16.25 -38.87 -14.03
C ALA A 694 -14.84 -38.60 -13.45
N PRO A 695 -14.63 -38.76 -12.13
CA PRO A 695 -15.52 -39.41 -11.14
C PRO A 695 -16.50 -38.48 -10.42
N TYR A 696 -16.48 -37.16 -10.69
CA TYR A 696 -17.24 -36.19 -9.89
C TYR A 696 -18.68 -36.01 -10.36
N SER A 697 -18.93 -36.08 -11.67
CA SER A 697 -20.26 -36.03 -12.30
C SER A 697 -21.19 -34.93 -11.73
N LEU A 698 -20.63 -33.77 -11.40
CA LEU A 698 -21.37 -32.67 -10.79
C LEU A 698 -22.26 -31.98 -11.82
N SER A 699 -23.48 -31.60 -11.41
CA SER A 699 -24.36 -30.77 -12.25
C SER A 699 -23.79 -29.35 -12.40
N HIS A 700 -24.21 -28.64 -13.45
CA HIS A 700 -23.87 -27.21 -13.63
C HIS A 700 -24.17 -26.40 -12.37
N GLU A 701 -25.33 -26.64 -11.76
CA GLU A 701 -25.81 -25.92 -10.58
C GLU A 701 -24.94 -26.16 -9.36
N ARG A 702 -24.50 -27.41 -9.11
CA ARG A 702 -23.60 -27.72 -7.99
C ARG A 702 -22.24 -27.07 -8.16
N VAL A 703 -21.67 -27.09 -9.37
CA VAL A 703 -20.38 -26.43 -9.63
C VAL A 703 -20.50 -24.92 -9.44
N VAL A 704 -21.55 -24.31 -9.97
CA VAL A 704 -21.80 -22.86 -9.81
C VAL A 704 -21.99 -22.50 -8.33
N ALA A 705 -22.79 -23.28 -7.59
CA ALA A 705 -23.02 -23.03 -6.16
C ALA A 705 -21.72 -23.09 -5.34
N ILE A 706 -20.90 -24.12 -5.55
CA ILE A 706 -19.60 -24.26 -4.88
C ILE A 706 -18.69 -23.06 -5.17
N VAL A 707 -18.66 -22.60 -6.41
CA VAL A 707 -17.82 -21.47 -6.82
C VAL A 707 -18.35 -20.13 -6.28
N CYS A 708 -19.65 -19.88 -6.36
CA CYS A 708 -20.26 -18.64 -5.85
C CYS A 708 -20.16 -18.54 -4.32
N ILE A 709 -20.28 -19.66 -3.60
CA ILE A 709 -20.25 -19.68 -2.14
C ILE A 709 -18.82 -19.66 -1.59
N GLY A 710 -17.87 -20.36 -2.22
CA GLY A 710 -16.53 -20.56 -1.65
C GLY A 710 -15.34 -20.34 -2.60
N GLY A 711 -15.57 -19.89 -3.83
CA GLY A 711 -14.53 -19.52 -4.79
C GLY A 711 -13.63 -20.67 -5.25
N ARG A 712 -12.43 -20.34 -5.78
CA ARG A 712 -11.43 -21.34 -6.25
C ARG A 712 -11.04 -22.35 -5.18
N SER A 713 -10.86 -21.91 -3.93
CA SER A 713 -10.43 -22.77 -2.82
C SER A 713 -11.50 -23.81 -2.43
N ALA A 714 -12.77 -23.45 -2.48
CA ALA A 714 -13.87 -24.38 -2.30
C ALA A 714 -13.97 -25.40 -3.44
N LEU A 715 -13.66 -24.95 -4.65
CA LEU A 715 -13.63 -25.81 -5.82
C LEU A 715 -12.47 -26.81 -5.77
N GLU A 716 -11.29 -26.38 -5.35
CA GLU A 716 -10.14 -27.27 -5.08
C GLU A 716 -10.48 -28.25 -3.95
N ALA A 717 -11.10 -27.79 -2.87
CA ALA A 717 -11.55 -28.66 -1.78
C ALA A 717 -12.58 -29.71 -2.26
N ALA A 718 -13.54 -29.31 -3.11
CA ALA A 718 -14.53 -30.22 -3.69
C ALA A 718 -13.87 -31.24 -4.63
N ARG A 719 -12.87 -30.84 -5.42
CA ARG A 719 -12.05 -31.74 -6.24
C ARG A 719 -11.25 -32.74 -5.39
N HIS A 720 -10.91 -32.38 -4.15
CA HIS A 720 -10.25 -33.28 -3.21
C HIS A 720 -11.22 -34.07 -2.29
N GLY A 721 -12.54 -33.98 -2.53
CA GLY A 721 -13.56 -34.80 -1.85
C GLY A 721 -14.02 -34.28 -0.47
N LEU A 722 -13.80 -33.00 -0.15
CA LEU A 722 -14.19 -32.41 1.14
C LEU A 722 -15.69 -32.00 1.17
N PRO A 723 -16.43 -32.28 2.26
CA PRO A 723 -17.86 -31.95 2.35
C PRO A 723 -18.11 -30.43 2.45
N VAL A 724 -19.24 -29.96 1.90
CA VAL A 724 -19.63 -28.54 1.76
C VAL A 724 -19.60 -27.75 3.10
N ARG A 725 -19.79 -28.43 4.24
CA ARG A 725 -19.64 -27.84 5.58
C ARG A 725 -18.25 -27.25 5.86
N ASP A 726 -17.20 -27.84 5.30
CA ASP A 726 -15.82 -27.39 5.49
C ASP A 726 -15.48 -26.22 4.54
N ILE A 727 -16.21 -26.08 3.43
CA ILE A 727 -16.12 -24.94 2.50
C ILE A 727 -16.60 -23.64 3.17
N ARG A 728 -17.67 -23.69 3.97
CA ARG A 728 -18.19 -22.53 4.71
C ARG A 728 -17.20 -22.02 5.77
N ARG A 729 -16.40 -22.91 6.37
CA ARG A 729 -15.27 -22.56 7.26
C ARG A 729 -14.14 -21.83 6.53
N ILE A 730 -13.86 -22.19 5.28
CA ILE A 730 -12.81 -21.56 4.46
C ILE A 730 -13.21 -20.11 4.10
N ARG A 731 -14.49 -19.85 3.80
CA ARG A 731 -15.00 -18.48 3.60
C ARG A 731 -14.82 -17.61 4.84
N ASN A 732 -15.21 -18.13 6.01
CA ASN A 732 -15.10 -17.39 7.27
C ASN A 732 -13.65 -17.06 7.67
N ARG A 733 -12.66 -17.86 7.21
CA ARG A 733 -11.23 -17.57 7.35
C ARG A 733 -10.68 -16.53 6.36
N LYS A 734 -11.33 -16.34 5.21
CA LYS A 734 -10.96 -15.33 4.20
C LYS A 734 -11.67 -13.98 4.40
N THR A 735 -12.83 -13.98 5.06
CA THR A 735 -13.54 -12.73 5.44
C THR A 735 -13.04 -12.15 6.77
N SER A 736 -12.22 -12.87 7.52
CA SER A 736 -11.56 -12.39 8.74
C SER A 736 -10.24 -11.67 8.44
N ASP A 737 -10.28 -10.70 7.52
CA ASP A 737 -9.20 -9.71 7.30
C ASP A 737 -9.65 -8.30 7.76
N ALA A 738 -10.54 -8.28 8.76
CA ALA A 738 -10.83 -7.12 9.57
C ALA A 738 -10.68 -7.57 11.03
N THR A 739 -9.60 -7.12 11.67
CA THR A 739 -9.31 -7.43 13.07
C THR A 739 -10.30 -6.70 13.98
N LEU A 740 -11.32 -7.41 14.45
CA LEU A 740 -12.09 -7.07 15.65
C LEU A 740 -12.22 -8.33 16.53
N PRO A 741 -12.17 -8.19 17.87
CA PRO A 741 -12.21 -9.32 18.79
C PRO A 741 -13.57 -10.04 18.72
N ALA A 742 -13.52 -11.37 18.85
CA ALA A 742 -14.67 -12.25 18.80
C ALA A 742 -15.85 -11.75 19.67
N PRO A 743 -17.08 -11.67 19.14
CA PRO A 743 -18.26 -11.51 19.96
C PRO A 743 -18.71 -12.88 20.50
N VAL A 744 -19.08 -12.86 21.78
CA VAL A 744 -19.88 -13.82 22.55
C VAL A 744 -20.71 -14.75 21.66
N LEU A 745 -20.58 -16.07 21.90
CA LEU A 745 -21.37 -17.16 21.32
C LEU A 745 -22.81 -16.70 21.04
N GLY A 746 -23.15 -16.55 19.76
CA GLY A 746 -24.54 -16.43 19.33
C GLY A 746 -25.29 -17.71 19.67
N PRO A 747 -26.62 -17.64 19.86
CA PRO A 747 -27.42 -18.79 20.25
C PRO A 747 -27.31 -19.89 19.21
N THR A 748 -27.21 -21.13 19.67
CA THR A 748 -27.15 -22.27 18.77
C THR A 748 -28.53 -22.47 18.11
N PRO A 749 -28.58 -22.88 16.83
CA PRO A 749 -29.86 -23.22 16.17
C PRO A 749 -30.68 -24.26 16.95
N GLN A 750 -30.01 -25.10 17.73
CA GLN A 750 -30.60 -26.12 18.60
C GLN A 750 -31.37 -25.51 19.77
N GLU A 751 -30.84 -24.49 20.44
CA GLU A 751 -31.54 -23.78 21.53
C GLU A 751 -32.79 -23.05 21.02
N LEU A 752 -32.73 -22.45 19.83
CA LEU A 752 -33.89 -21.80 19.23
C LEU A 752 -35.00 -22.80 18.91
N VAL A 753 -34.66 -23.96 18.32
CA VAL A 753 -35.65 -25.00 18.01
C VAL A 753 -36.29 -25.57 19.28
N ALA A 754 -35.49 -25.81 20.33
CA ALA A 754 -36.00 -26.30 21.60
C ALA A 754 -36.98 -25.30 22.26
N VAL A 755 -36.66 -24.00 22.22
CA VAL A 755 -37.54 -22.94 22.74
C VAL A 755 -38.81 -22.81 21.90
N LEU A 756 -38.72 -22.81 20.57
CA LEU A 756 -39.90 -22.74 19.70
C LEU A 756 -40.82 -23.96 19.88
N HIS A 757 -40.24 -25.14 20.07
CA HIS A 757 -41.00 -26.35 20.37
C HIS A 757 -41.70 -26.26 21.72
N PHE A 758 -40.99 -25.81 22.76
CA PHE A 758 -41.52 -25.66 24.11
C PHE A 758 -42.76 -24.77 24.14
N PHE A 759 -42.74 -23.63 23.46
CA PHE A 759 -43.89 -22.72 23.37
C PHE A 759 -45.07 -23.35 22.60
N ARG A 760 -44.82 -24.18 21.58
CA ARG A 760 -45.87 -24.84 20.79
C ARG A 760 -46.55 -26.00 21.52
N THR A 761 -45.83 -26.68 22.42
CA THR A 761 -46.39 -27.79 23.21
C THR A 761 -46.81 -27.39 24.62
N HIS A 762 -46.70 -26.11 24.98
CA HIS A 762 -47.04 -25.64 26.32
C HIS A 762 -48.56 -25.66 26.54
N GLN A 763 -49.01 -26.33 27.62
CA GLN A 763 -50.45 -26.47 27.87
C GLN A 763 -51.17 -25.16 28.21
N GLN A 764 -50.42 -24.14 28.66
CA GLN A 764 -50.93 -22.78 28.86
C GLN A 764 -50.06 -21.78 28.11
N PRO A 765 -50.48 -21.31 26.92
CA PRO A 765 -49.67 -20.42 26.08
C PRO A 765 -49.28 -19.14 26.82
N ARG A 766 -50.21 -18.50 27.52
CA ARG A 766 -49.96 -17.24 28.25
C ARG A 766 -48.91 -17.36 29.37
N GLN A 767 -48.62 -18.59 29.84
CA GLN A 767 -47.61 -18.86 30.86
C GLN A 767 -46.28 -19.37 30.27
N ALA A 768 -46.28 -19.80 29.00
CA ALA A 768 -45.15 -20.42 28.32
C ALA A 768 -43.88 -19.55 28.32
N PHE A 769 -44.03 -18.23 28.25
CA PHE A 769 -42.88 -17.33 28.30
C PHE A 769 -42.22 -17.29 29.67
N VAL A 770 -43.00 -17.29 30.74
CA VAL A 770 -42.49 -17.28 32.12
C VAL A 770 -41.85 -18.63 32.43
N ASP A 771 -42.50 -19.72 32.04
CA ASP A 771 -42.02 -21.07 32.29
C ASP A 771 -40.78 -21.42 31.44
N ALA A 772 -40.64 -20.84 30.25
CA ALA A 772 -39.44 -20.96 29.42
C ALA A 772 -38.20 -20.29 30.04
N LEU A 773 -38.36 -19.19 30.78
CA LEU A 773 -37.23 -18.56 31.47
C LEU A 773 -36.62 -19.50 32.51
N THR A 774 -37.47 -20.26 33.20
CA THR A 774 -37.06 -21.25 34.19
C THR A 774 -36.58 -22.55 33.54
N ALA A 775 -37.28 -23.07 32.54
CA ALA A 775 -36.95 -24.32 31.87
C ALA A 775 -35.63 -24.27 31.08
N PHE A 776 -35.31 -23.12 30.47
CA PHE A 776 -34.07 -22.92 29.71
C PHE A 776 -33.00 -22.13 30.48
N GLN A 777 -33.21 -21.86 31.77
CA GLN A 777 -32.30 -21.10 32.64
C GLN A 777 -31.75 -19.83 31.98
N THR A 778 -32.62 -19.06 31.33
CA THR A 778 -32.23 -17.92 30.48
C THR A 778 -32.83 -16.61 31.00
N THR A 779 -32.27 -15.48 30.56
CA THR A 779 -32.78 -14.15 30.96
C THR A 779 -33.86 -13.67 29.99
N ARG A 780 -34.80 -12.85 30.48
CA ARG A 780 -35.87 -12.25 29.64
C ARG A 780 -35.34 -11.61 28.36
N ARG A 781 -34.24 -10.87 28.48
CA ARG A 781 -33.59 -10.19 27.35
C ARG A 781 -32.87 -11.15 26.39
N ALA A 782 -32.41 -12.30 26.85
CA ALA A 782 -31.85 -13.34 25.99
C ALA A 782 -32.94 -14.12 25.25
N LEU A 783 -34.02 -14.51 25.95
CA LEU A 783 -35.17 -15.21 25.37
C LEU A 783 -35.91 -14.37 24.32
N LEU A 784 -36.11 -13.07 24.58
CA LEU A 784 -36.70 -12.16 23.58
C LEU A 784 -35.80 -11.95 22.37
N ARG A 785 -34.47 -11.90 22.55
CA ARG A 785 -33.53 -11.84 21.42
C ARG A 785 -33.55 -13.12 20.59
N LEU A 786 -33.65 -14.27 21.26
CA LEU A 786 -33.80 -15.57 20.62
C LEU A 786 -35.08 -15.63 19.78
N LEU A 787 -36.23 -15.32 20.36
CA LEU A 787 -37.52 -15.37 19.67
C LEU A 787 -37.64 -14.31 18.57
N SER A 788 -37.09 -13.11 18.77
CA SER A 788 -37.06 -12.07 17.75
C SER A 788 -36.13 -12.37 16.58
N SER A 789 -35.07 -13.18 16.79
CA SER A 789 -34.25 -13.72 15.70
C SER A 789 -35.02 -14.71 14.81
N ALA A 790 -36.12 -15.26 15.32
CA ALA A 790 -37.04 -16.12 14.58
C ALA A 790 -38.31 -15.38 14.10
N GLY A 791 -38.29 -14.04 14.03
CA GLY A 791 -39.43 -13.26 13.53
C GLY A 791 -40.63 -13.13 14.48
N VAL A 792 -40.49 -13.55 15.75
CA VAL A 792 -41.52 -13.38 16.80
C VAL A 792 -41.38 -12.02 17.46
N THR A 793 -42.46 -11.26 17.58
CA THR A 793 -42.43 -9.96 18.26
C THR A 793 -42.44 -10.12 19.77
N GLU A 794 -42.04 -9.07 20.50
CA GLU A 794 -42.03 -9.12 21.98
C GLU A 794 -43.45 -9.33 22.55
N ILE A 795 -44.49 -8.76 21.94
CA ILE A 795 -45.88 -8.93 22.37
C ILE A 795 -46.35 -10.38 22.16
N GLU A 796 -46.02 -10.96 21.02
CA GLU A 796 -46.32 -12.36 20.69
C GLU A 796 -45.58 -13.33 21.61
N ALA A 797 -44.29 -13.06 21.88
CA ALA A 797 -43.49 -13.83 22.81
C ALA A 797 -44.07 -13.77 24.23
N LEU A 798 -44.43 -12.59 24.74
CA LEU A 798 -45.00 -12.43 26.08
C LEU A 798 -46.43 -12.98 26.20
N GLY A 799 -47.20 -13.00 25.10
CA GLY A 799 -48.51 -13.64 25.02
C GLY A 799 -48.47 -15.16 24.81
N GLY A 800 -47.27 -15.72 24.58
CA GLY A 800 -47.05 -17.14 24.30
C GLY A 800 -47.56 -17.63 22.95
N MET A 801 -47.78 -16.70 22.02
CA MET A 801 -48.27 -16.98 20.67
C MET A 801 -47.08 -16.95 19.72
N ILE A 802 -46.76 -18.07 19.09
CA ILE A 802 -45.70 -18.12 18.06
C ILE A 802 -46.38 -18.11 16.69
N PRO A 803 -46.16 -17.08 15.85
CA PRO A 803 -46.70 -17.04 14.50
C PRO A 803 -46.19 -18.20 13.64
N ASP A 804 -46.97 -18.53 12.62
CA ASP A 804 -46.61 -19.63 11.72
C ASP A 804 -45.31 -19.35 10.97
N ALA A 805 -44.63 -20.43 10.57
CA ALA A 805 -43.29 -20.36 9.99
C ALA A 805 -43.20 -19.44 8.75
N ALA A 806 -44.25 -19.40 7.92
CA ALA A 806 -44.34 -18.53 6.76
C ALA A 806 -44.37 -17.04 7.13
N GLU A 807 -45.18 -16.66 8.13
CA GLU A 807 -45.27 -15.28 8.60
C GLU A 807 -43.98 -14.82 9.28
N ARG A 808 -43.36 -15.70 10.07
CA ARG A 808 -42.06 -15.43 10.71
C ARG A 808 -40.95 -15.17 9.68
N TRP A 809 -40.94 -15.95 8.60
CA TRP A 809 -39.99 -15.80 7.51
C TRP A 809 -40.20 -14.50 6.72
N GLN A 810 -41.44 -14.17 6.38
CA GLN A 810 -41.78 -12.90 5.71
C GLN A 810 -41.36 -11.68 6.53
N ARG A 811 -41.52 -11.72 7.86
CA ARG A 811 -41.11 -10.63 8.77
C ARG A 811 -39.60 -10.47 8.87
N LEU A 812 -38.84 -11.57 8.78
CA LEU A 812 -37.38 -11.51 8.73
C LEU A 812 -36.88 -10.91 7.40
N LEU A 813 -37.53 -11.23 6.28
CA LEU A 813 -37.23 -10.64 4.98
C LEU A 813 -37.52 -9.12 4.95
N GLY A 814 -38.62 -8.68 5.56
CA GLY A 814 -38.95 -7.26 5.70
C GLY A 814 -37.92 -6.46 6.52
N ARG A 815 -37.31 -7.07 7.55
CA ARG A 815 -36.24 -6.45 8.35
C ARG A 815 -34.91 -6.29 7.59
N LEU A 816 -34.73 -7.07 6.53
CA LEU A 816 -33.59 -6.99 5.62
C LEU A 816 -33.83 -6.01 4.45
N GLY A 817 -34.92 -5.23 4.50
CA GLY A 817 -35.23 -4.19 3.53
C GLY A 817 -35.91 -4.70 2.25
N ILE A 818 -36.33 -5.96 2.21
CA ILE A 818 -37.04 -6.54 1.06
C ILE A 818 -38.54 -6.50 1.36
N ARG A 819 -39.29 -5.64 0.65
CA ARG A 819 -40.76 -5.57 0.74
C ARG A 819 -41.41 -6.29 -0.44
N PRO A 820 -42.32 -7.25 -0.21
CA PRO A 820 -43.28 -7.66 -1.22
C PRO A 820 -44.45 -6.66 -1.30
N ALA A 821 -45.01 -6.50 -2.50
CA ALA A 821 -46.24 -5.75 -2.71
C ALA A 821 -47.42 -6.54 -2.10
N THR A 822 -48.14 -5.95 -1.16
CA THR A 822 -49.42 -6.47 -0.68
C THR A 822 -50.50 -6.15 -1.71
N ASP A 823 -51.06 -7.18 -2.32
CA ASP A 823 -52.51 -7.35 -2.54
C ASP A 823 -52.71 -8.50 -3.54
N THR A 824 -53.08 -9.67 -3.03
CA THR A 824 -53.99 -10.60 -3.71
C THR A 824 -54.28 -11.76 -2.76
N VAL A 825 -55.53 -11.83 -2.32
CA VAL A 825 -56.10 -13.00 -1.65
C VAL A 825 -56.15 -14.13 -2.68
N VAL A 826 -55.43 -15.22 -2.44
CA VAL A 826 -55.59 -16.49 -3.19
C VAL A 826 -55.78 -17.63 -2.21
N THR A 827 -56.99 -18.18 -2.20
CA THR A 827 -57.38 -19.40 -1.52
C THR A 827 -56.95 -20.63 -2.33
N SER A 828 -55.91 -21.35 -1.88
CA SER A 828 -55.61 -22.77 -2.18
C SER A 828 -54.45 -23.24 -1.28
N PRO A 829 -54.34 -24.53 -0.87
CA PRO A 829 -53.35 -24.95 0.13
C PRO A 829 -51.93 -24.97 -0.46
N ASP A 830 -51.02 -24.26 0.22
CA ASP A 830 -49.78 -23.69 -0.33
C ASP A 830 -48.56 -24.65 -0.22
N PRO A 831 -47.72 -24.79 -1.28
CA PRO A 831 -46.43 -25.51 -1.24
C PRO A 831 -45.45 -25.03 -0.15
N MET A 832 -45.57 -23.75 0.22
CA MET A 832 -44.80 -23.08 1.28
C MET A 832 -45.04 -23.68 2.67
N GLN A 833 -46.24 -24.20 2.93
CA GLN A 833 -46.60 -24.83 4.21
C GLN A 833 -45.95 -26.21 4.34
N GLY A 834 -45.85 -26.95 3.23
CA GLY A 834 -45.15 -28.23 3.14
C GLY A 834 -43.64 -28.10 3.31
N PHE A 835 -43.03 -27.06 2.70
CA PHE A 835 -41.60 -26.76 2.83
C PHE A 835 -41.20 -26.40 4.27
N ALA A 836 -41.95 -25.50 4.92
CA ALA A 836 -41.67 -25.07 6.29
C ALA A 836 -41.81 -26.21 7.32
N GLN A 837 -42.79 -27.11 7.16
CA GLN A 837 -42.96 -28.28 8.01
C GLN A 837 -41.91 -29.37 7.76
N SER A 838 -41.40 -29.48 6.53
CA SER A 838 -40.32 -30.43 6.19
C SER A 838 -38.98 -30.03 6.79
N LEU A 839 -38.70 -28.72 6.82
CA LEU A 839 -37.49 -28.16 7.43
C LEU A 839 -37.51 -28.32 8.97
N GLU A 840 -38.66 -28.10 9.60
CA GLU A 840 -38.84 -28.33 11.04
C GLU A 840 -38.74 -29.84 11.38
N ARG A 841 -39.26 -30.75 10.55
CA ARG A 841 -39.08 -32.21 10.73
C ARG A 841 -37.62 -32.67 10.57
N SER A 842 -36.88 -32.09 9.63
CA SER A 842 -35.46 -32.42 9.39
C SER A 842 -34.57 -32.01 10.56
N LEU A 843 -34.87 -30.87 11.21
CA LEU A 843 -34.16 -30.39 12.40
C LEU A 843 -34.50 -31.20 13.66
N MET A 844 -35.71 -31.78 13.75
CA MET A 844 -36.14 -32.63 14.88
C MET A 844 -35.64 -34.08 14.80
N SER A 845 -35.30 -34.59 13.60
CA SER A 845 -34.92 -36.00 13.39
C SER A 845 -33.44 -36.32 13.72
N SER A 846 -32.66 -35.36 14.23
CA SER A 846 -31.26 -35.57 14.59
C SER A 846 -31.12 -36.10 16.03
N GLY A 847 -31.62 -37.31 16.28
CA GLY A 847 -31.37 -38.00 17.54
C GLY A 847 -32.19 -39.26 17.72
N THR A 848 -31.57 -40.42 17.47
CA THR A 848 -31.52 -41.61 18.35
C THR A 848 -30.81 -42.78 17.67
N THR A 849 -30.03 -43.50 18.48
CA THR A 849 -29.32 -44.76 18.29
C THR A 849 -30.22 -45.98 18.07
N GLU A 850 -29.81 -46.96 17.23
CA GLU A 850 -29.92 -48.44 17.37
C GLU A 850 -29.50 -49.10 16.02
N GLN A 851 -28.49 -49.98 15.92
CA GLN A 851 -28.29 -51.38 16.36
C GLN A 851 -28.40 -52.41 15.20
N SER A 852 -27.23 -52.98 14.89
CA SER A 852 -26.90 -54.37 14.49
C SER A 852 -27.81 -55.20 13.57
N ALA A 853 -27.26 -55.57 12.41
CA ALA A 853 -27.07 -56.98 12.01
C ALA A 853 -25.99 -57.09 10.92
N SER A 854 -24.94 -57.91 11.14
CA SER A 854 -23.91 -58.30 10.16
C SER A 854 -24.29 -59.61 9.45
N PRO A 855 -23.65 -59.95 8.31
CA PRO A 855 -22.49 -60.88 8.33
C PRO A 855 -21.31 -60.41 7.44
N SER A 856 -20.04 -60.46 7.93
CA SER A 856 -18.97 -61.47 7.66
C SER A 856 -18.51 -61.55 6.18
N GLN A 857 -17.25 -61.48 5.73
CA GLN A 857 -15.86 -61.60 6.24
C GLN A 857 -14.96 -60.70 5.34
N HIS A 858 -13.89 -60.03 5.77
CA HIS A 858 -12.55 -60.59 5.98
C HIS A 858 -11.66 -59.64 6.80
N ARG A 859 -10.71 -60.25 7.51
CA ARG A 859 -10.08 -59.83 8.76
C ARG A 859 -8.62 -59.41 8.51
N TRP A 860 -8.23 -58.24 9.02
CA TRP A 860 -6.82 -57.84 9.25
C TRP A 860 -6.26 -58.57 10.49
N PRO A 861 -4.93 -58.63 10.68
CA PRO A 861 -4.44 -58.02 11.92
C PRO A 861 -3.10 -57.27 11.82
N ALA A 862 -3.03 -56.25 12.67
CA ALA A 862 -1.84 -55.53 13.11
C ALA A 862 -0.92 -56.37 14.01
N GLY A 863 0.31 -55.90 14.25
CA GLY A 863 1.22 -56.52 15.21
C GLY A 863 2.37 -55.63 15.68
N THR A 864 2.15 -54.92 16.78
CA THR A 864 3.07 -54.71 17.92
C THR A 864 4.45 -54.07 17.73
N ALA A 865 4.58 -52.88 18.31
CA ALA A 865 5.84 -52.30 18.78
C ALA A 865 6.36 -53.03 20.03
N LYS A 866 7.69 -53.25 20.08
CA LYS A 866 8.47 -53.63 21.27
C LYS A 866 9.66 -52.67 21.41
N THR A 867 9.89 -52.20 22.63
CA THR A 867 11.14 -51.60 23.18
C THR A 867 12.06 -52.74 23.71
N PRO A 868 13.22 -52.47 24.35
CA PRO A 868 14.38 -51.60 24.06
C PRO A 868 15.74 -52.39 24.16
N GLU A 869 16.91 -51.73 24.02
CA GLU A 869 18.08 -51.80 24.94
C GLU A 869 19.48 -51.58 24.28
N SER A 870 20.32 -50.90 25.07
CA SER A 870 21.73 -50.43 25.02
C SER A 870 22.83 -51.21 24.28
N ALA A 871 23.80 -50.46 23.73
CA ALA A 871 25.22 -50.81 23.81
C ALA A 871 26.12 -49.55 23.75
N ARG A 872 27.09 -49.48 24.68
CA ARG A 872 28.12 -48.46 24.86
C ARG A 872 29.34 -48.77 23.98
N HIS A 873 30.07 -47.75 23.51
CA HIS A 873 31.53 -47.68 23.59
C HIS A 873 32.04 -46.23 23.43
N ARG A 874 33.04 -45.87 24.25
CA ARG A 874 33.72 -44.57 24.40
C ARG A 874 35.08 -44.55 23.70
N LEU A 875 35.57 -43.32 23.42
CA LEU A 875 36.92 -42.71 23.53
C LEU A 875 37.02 -41.61 22.44
N ASP A 876 37.54 -40.40 22.60
CA ASP A 876 38.14 -39.67 23.72
C ASP A 876 38.21 -38.16 23.39
N ASN A 877 38.52 -37.34 24.41
CA ASN A 877 38.54 -35.88 24.48
C ASN A 877 39.48 -35.11 23.51
N ALA A 878 39.09 -33.87 23.15
CA ALA A 878 39.98 -32.69 23.19
C ALA A 878 39.17 -31.37 23.22
N ALA A 879 39.50 -30.50 24.19
CA ALA A 879 38.92 -29.18 24.42
C ALA A 879 39.56 -28.07 23.55
N GLN A 880 38.78 -27.04 23.14
CA GLN A 880 39.15 -25.60 23.04
C GLN A 880 38.02 -24.73 22.38
N PRO A 881 38.04 -23.38 22.49
CA PRO A 881 36.92 -22.53 22.98
C PRO A 881 36.09 -21.83 21.85
N PRO A 882 35.08 -20.97 22.16
CA PRO A 882 34.07 -20.56 21.17
C PRO A 882 34.61 -19.48 20.22
N MET A 883 34.53 -19.72 18.91
CA MET A 883 34.81 -18.69 17.90
C MET A 883 33.63 -17.73 17.77
N GLN A 884 33.92 -16.48 18.11
CA GLN A 884 33.09 -15.31 17.92
C GLN A 884 32.78 -15.07 16.44
N TRP A 885 31.49 -14.91 16.14
CA TRP A 885 31.01 -14.46 14.83
C TRP A 885 31.24 -12.95 14.68
N PRO A 886 31.72 -12.46 13.52
CA PRO A 886 31.74 -11.03 13.23
C PRO A 886 30.39 -10.57 12.66
N ASP A 887 29.74 -9.67 13.40
CA ASP A 887 28.65 -8.81 12.92
C ASP A 887 29.04 -8.09 11.62
N GLN A 888 28.34 -8.39 10.52
CA GLN A 888 28.40 -7.59 9.30
C GLN A 888 27.08 -6.82 9.11
N LEU A 889 27.13 -5.55 9.49
CA LEU A 889 26.10 -4.55 9.25
C LEU A 889 26.10 -4.07 7.78
N VAL A 890 24.88 -3.89 7.31
CA VAL A 890 24.38 -3.61 5.97
C VAL A 890 24.68 -2.18 5.46
N TRP A 891 25.19 -2.15 4.22
CA TRP A 891 25.04 -1.18 3.11
C TRP A 891 25.62 0.25 3.16
N SER A 892 26.52 0.49 2.20
CA SER A 892 26.81 1.79 1.57
C SER A 892 27.23 1.53 0.12
N GLN A 893 26.29 1.37 -0.81
CA GLN A 893 26.63 1.35 -2.25
C GLN A 893 26.82 2.78 -2.76
N ARG A 894 28.05 3.31 -2.66
CA ARG A 894 28.51 4.44 -3.48
C ARG A 894 29.09 3.86 -4.78
N ARG A 895 28.40 4.06 -5.91
CA ARG A 895 29.03 3.85 -7.22
C ARG A 895 30.12 4.90 -7.43
N ARG A 896 31.35 4.44 -7.61
CA ARG A 896 32.49 5.23 -8.10
C ARG A 896 32.29 5.45 -9.60
N CYS A 897 32.16 6.70 -10.03
CA CYS A 897 32.44 7.08 -11.41
C CYS A 897 33.94 7.34 -11.53
N THR A 898 34.66 6.48 -12.24
CA THR A 898 36.04 6.72 -12.66
C THR A 898 36.00 7.50 -13.97
N ALA A 899 36.34 8.78 -13.93
CA ALA A 899 36.71 9.53 -15.13
C ALA A 899 38.22 9.33 -15.34
N SER A 900 38.57 8.63 -16.42
CA SER A 900 39.93 8.57 -16.94
C SER A 900 40.11 9.77 -17.87
N SER A 901 40.83 10.79 -17.43
CA SER A 901 41.32 11.87 -18.29
C SER A 901 42.82 11.66 -18.51
N GLN A 902 43.17 11.26 -19.74
CA GLN A 902 44.53 11.35 -20.26
C GLN A 902 44.83 12.83 -20.55
N THR A 903 45.93 13.33 -20.01
CA THR A 903 46.55 14.61 -20.36
C THR A 903 47.55 14.42 -21.50
N PRO A 904 47.70 15.40 -22.41
CA PRO A 904 48.98 15.71 -23.04
C PRO A 904 49.63 16.99 -22.42
N PRO A 905 50.94 17.22 -22.67
CA PRO A 905 51.83 18.02 -21.82
C PRO A 905 52.02 19.50 -22.29
N PRO A 906 52.83 20.32 -21.58
CA PRO A 906 52.71 21.78 -21.56
C PRO A 906 53.69 22.52 -22.48
N GLY A 907 53.33 23.74 -22.88
CA GLY A 907 54.19 24.70 -23.58
C GLY A 907 53.80 26.13 -23.21
N ALA A 908 54.81 26.95 -22.94
CA ALA A 908 54.79 28.21 -22.20
C ALA A 908 54.58 29.48 -23.08
N ALA A 909 54.64 30.64 -22.39
CA ALA A 909 54.70 32.04 -22.84
C ALA A 909 53.33 32.74 -22.96
N SER A 910 52.95 33.68 -22.09
CA SER A 910 53.48 35.03 -21.78
C SER A 910 52.75 36.15 -22.54
N VAL A 911 52.09 37.02 -21.76
CA VAL A 911 52.03 38.50 -21.87
C VAL A 911 50.90 39.13 -22.75
N PRO A 912 50.39 40.34 -22.36
CA PRO A 912 48.96 40.70 -22.39
C PRO A 912 48.64 41.98 -23.21
N ALA A 913 47.53 42.66 -22.87
CA ALA A 913 47.06 44.03 -23.25
C ALA A 913 45.74 44.00 -24.06
N ASN A 914 44.78 44.94 -23.97
CA ASN A 914 44.60 46.14 -23.15
C ASN A 914 43.12 46.56 -23.23
N LEU A 915 42.66 47.29 -22.21
CA LEU A 915 41.47 48.14 -22.23
C LEU A 915 41.71 49.41 -23.08
N GLN A 916 40.70 49.89 -23.82
CA GLN A 916 40.33 51.32 -24.00
C GLN A 916 39.10 51.44 -24.94
N TRP A 917 38.00 52.06 -24.47
CA TRP A 917 37.47 53.41 -24.83
C TRP A 917 36.95 53.51 -26.28
N GLY A 918 35.80 54.07 -26.64
CA GLY A 918 34.79 54.92 -25.98
C GLY A 918 34.18 55.85 -27.04
N ALA A 919 32.89 56.23 -26.90
CA ALA A 919 32.21 57.42 -27.47
C ALA A 919 32.04 57.53 -29.03
N ARG A 920 31.07 58.21 -29.66
CA ARG A 920 29.78 58.88 -29.33
C ARG A 920 29.20 59.48 -30.64
N ALA A 921 27.86 59.71 -30.67
CA ALA A 921 27.10 60.78 -31.37
C ALA A 921 26.58 60.49 -32.80
N GLN A 922 25.40 60.95 -33.27
CA GLN A 922 24.58 62.17 -33.02
C GLN A 922 23.05 61.92 -33.28
N ARG A 923 22.11 62.41 -32.44
CA ARG A 923 21.02 63.44 -32.62
C ARG A 923 20.33 63.54 -34.00
N THR A 924 18.99 63.55 -34.13
CA THR A 924 17.98 64.62 -33.82
C THR A 924 16.53 64.04 -33.63
N SER A 925 15.71 64.43 -32.62
CA SER A 925 14.55 65.39 -32.58
C SER A 925 13.42 65.18 -33.63
N SER A 926 12.08 65.24 -33.43
CA SER A 926 11.10 65.58 -32.36
C SER A 926 9.64 65.31 -32.85
N ARG A 927 8.65 65.44 -31.93
CA ARG A 927 7.16 65.65 -32.09
C ARG A 927 6.26 64.39 -32.17
N LEU A 928 5.05 64.29 -31.61
CA LEU A 928 4.14 65.08 -30.73
C LEU A 928 3.06 64.10 -30.18
N GLN A 929 2.50 64.33 -28.97
CA GLN A 929 1.17 63.84 -28.51
C GLN A 929 0.09 64.92 -28.83
N PRO A 930 -1.26 64.69 -28.83
CA PRO A 930 -2.04 64.08 -27.72
C PRO A 930 -3.43 63.39 -27.99
N GLU A 931 -3.97 62.82 -26.89
CA GLU A 931 -5.37 62.59 -26.44
C GLU A 931 -6.48 61.96 -27.33
N LEU A 932 -7.19 60.95 -26.79
CA LEU A 932 -8.63 61.01 -26.39
C LEU A 932 -9.17 59.63 -25.95
N ARG A 933 -9.84 59.56 -24.78
CA ARG A 933 -10.82 58.51 -24.40
C ARG A 933 -12.17 58.77 -25.12
N PRO A 934 -13.06 57.77 -25.31
CA PRO A 934 -14.15 57.54 -24.34
C PRO A 934 -14.63 56.07 -24.20
N MET A 935 -15.37 55.79 -23.11
CA MET A 935 -16.26 54.62 -22.91
C MET A 935 -17.72 54.97 -23.32
N PRO A 936 -18.78 54.17 -22.99
CA PRO A 936 -19.27 52.95 -23.64
C PRO A 936 -20.75 53.11 -24.11
N ALA A 937 -21.33 52.12 -24.82
CA ALA A 937 -22.78 52.08 -25.03
C ALA A 937 -23.34 50.65 -25.13
N ARG A 938 -24.57 50.53 -24.65
CA ARG A 938 -25.41 49.37 -24.32
C ARG A 938 -26.57 49.33 -25.32
N VAL A 939 -26.98 48.18 -25.85
CA VAL A 939 -28.30 48.01 -26.52
C VAL A 939 -28.87 46.61 -26.26
N VAL A 940 -30.18 46.59 -25.99
CA VAL A 940 -31.16 45.48 -25.85
C VAL A 940 -32.44 45.99 -26.56
N PRO A 941 -33.54 45.24 -26.76
CA PRO A 941 -33.82 44.09 -27.64
C PRO A 941 -34.90 44.43 -28.72
N ALA A 942 -35.43 43.44 -29.47
CA ALA A 942 -36.75 43.54 -30.12
C ALA A 942 -37.45 42.18 -30.19
N SER A 943 -38.77 42.22 -29.96
CA SER A 943 -39.71 41.10 -29.79
C SER A 943 -40.61 40.91 -31.02
N ALA A 944 -41.08 39.69 -31.27
CA ALA A 944 -42.32 39.41 -32.04
C ALA A 944 -42.93 38.07 -31.59
N GLN A 945 -44.27 38.03 -31.51
CA GLN A 945 -45.14 36.93 -31.02
C GLN A 945 -46.37 36.81 -32.00
N PRO A 946 -47.38 35.90 -31.86
CA PRO A 946 -47.45 34.53 -32.43
C PRO A 946 -48.77 34.14 -33.21
N SER A 947 -48.88 32.85 -33.61
CA SER A 947 -50.10 31.98 -33.79
C SER A 947 -50.77 31.83 -35.20
N PRO A 948 -51.59 30.76 -35.52
CA PRO A 948 -51.71 29.37 -34.99
C PRO A 948 -51.99 28.21 -36.04
N LEU A 949 -52.13 26.96 -35.51
CA LEU A 949 -52.89 25.76 -35.96
C LEU A 949 -52.31 24.74 -36.98
N GLY A 950 -52.32 23.46 -36.58
CA GLY A 950 -52.21 22.28 -37.45
C GLY A 950 -51.79 20.99 -36.72
N ASP A 951 -52.78 20.23 -36.22
CA ASP A 951 -52.66 18.89 -35.62
C ASP A 951 -52.08 17.84 -36.58
N LEU A 952 -51.25 16.92 -36.06
CA LEU A 952 -51.08 15.56 -36.61
C LEU A 952 -50.42 14.65 -35.56
N GLU A 953 -51.23 13.72 -35.03
CA GLU A 953 -50.84 12.61 -34.16
C GLU A 953 -49.87 11.65 -34.85
N PHE A 954 -48.79 11.26 -34.16
CA PHE A 954 -48.16 9.94 -34.31
C PHE A 954 -47.64 9.50 -32.94
N GLY A 955 -48.26 8.45 -32.39
CA GLY A 955 -47.89 7.86 -31.11
C GLY A 955 -46.61 7.03 -31.19
N LEU A 956 -45.73 7.21 -30.20
CA LEU A 956 -44.65 6.29 -29.83
C LEU A 956 -44.56 6.28 -28.28
N PRO A 957 -44.27 5.11 -27.66
CA PRO A 957 -44.57 4.86 -26.26
C PRO A 957 -43.58 5.49 -25.29
N ASP A 958 -44.15 5.92 -24.16
CA ASP A 958 -43.49 6.37 -22.93
C ASP A 958 -42.48 5.31 -22.42
N PRO A 959 -41.22 5.65 -22.09
CA PRO A 959 -40.32 4.73 -21.42
C PRO A 959 -40.69 4.66 -19.93
N GLY A 960 -41.53 3.68 -19.61
CA GLY A 960 -42.03 3.40 -18.28
C GLY A 960 -40.96 2.99 -17.26
N THR A 961 -41.33 3.19 -16.00
CA THR A 961 -40.73 2.59 -14.80
C THR A 961 -40.48 1.09 -14.97
N PRO A 962 -39.36 0.54 -14.45
CA PRO A 962 -39.02 -0.87 -14.62
C PRO A 962 -40.08 -1.76 -13.99
N THR A 963 -40.51 -2.78 -14.73
CA THR A 963 -41.41 -3.82 -14.23
C THR A 963 -40.64 -4.84 -13.39
N ALA A 964 -41.33 -5.51 -12.46
CA ALA A 964 -40.74 -6.54 -11.58
C ALA A 964 -40.07 -7.72 -12.34
N ALA A 965 -40.38 -7.90 -13.63
CA ALA A 965 -39.76 -8.90 -14.50
C ALA A 965 -38.31 -8.56 -14.88
N ASP A 966 -37.93 -7.28 -14.93
CA ASP A 966 -36.57 -6.83 -15.31
C ASP A 966 -35.56 -6.91 -14.16
N LEU A 967 -36.05 -7.07 -12.93
CA LEU A 967 -35.28 -7.13 -11.67
C LEU A 967 -35.32 -8.51 -10.99
N ALA A 968 -36.01 -9.50 -11.57
CA ALA A 968 -36.03 -10.86 -11.05
C ALA A 968 -34.67 -11.54 -11.28
N LEU A 969 -33.74 -11.33 -10.35
CA LEU A 969 -32.80 -12.40 -10.00
C LEU A 969 -33.66 -13.60 -9.60
N ASP A 970 -33.46 -14.71 -10.30
CA ASP A 970 -34.19 -15.97 -10.12
C ASP A 970 -34.15 -16.38 -8.63
N LEU A 971 -35.18 -15.98 -7.88
CA LEU A 971 -35.25 -16.09 -6.43
C LEU A 971 -35.36 -17.56 -6.02
N ASP A 972 -36.00 -18.37 -6.86
CA ASP A 972 -36.04 -19.84 -6.71
C ASP A 972 -34.64 -20.45 -6.81
N TRP A 973 -33.78 -19.93 -7.69
CA TRP A 973 -32.39 -20.38 -7.79
C TRP A 973 -31.51 -19.92 -6.62
N LEU A 974 -31.71 -18.69 -6.10
CA LEU A 974 -31.02 -18.19 -4.90
C LEU A 974 -31.44 -18.95 -3.63
N LEU A 975 -32.70 -19.40 -3.56
CA LEU A 975 -33.22 -20.26 -2.49
C LEU A 975 -32.68 -21.69 -2.59
N GLN A 976 -32.60 -22.27 -3.80
CA GLN A 976 -31.95 -23.56 -4.04
C GLN A 976 -30.44 -23.56 -3.73
N LEU A 977 -29.79 -22.39 -3.82
CA LEU A 977 -28.37 -22.17 -3.46
C LEU A 977 -28.12 -22.20 -1.94
N LEU A 978 -29.15 -21.93 -1.13
CA LEU A 978 -29.08 -21.92 0.34
C LEU A 978 -29.46 -23.28 0.95
N ASP A 979 -30.04 -24.18 0.16
CA ASP A 979 -30.39 -25.57 0.51
C ASP A 979 -29.23 -26.58 0.28
N LEU A 980 -28.05 -26.13 -0.19
CA LEU A 980 -26.80 -26.91 -0.37
C LEU A 980 -25.76 -26.60 0.72
#